data_AF-A0AAV7I4R6-F1
#
_entry.id   AF-A0AAV7I4R6-F1
#
_cell.length_a   1.000
_cell.length_b   1.000
_cell.length_c   1.000
_cell.angle_alpha   90.00
_cell.angle_beta   90.00
_cell.angle_gamma   90.00
#
_symmetry.space_group_name_H-M   'P 1'
#
loop_
_entity.id
_entity.type
_entity.pdbx_description
1 polymer ?
#
loop_
_entity_poly.entity_id
_entity_poly.type
_entity_poly.pdbx_seq_one_letter_code
_entity_poly.pdbx_strand_id
1 'polypeptide(L)'
;MSNIGHHDISPARSWVIAIEPHEVWYKSLGNAAEKHPPSFGGSSNNIPKKKSTRTATKMMKLLVLAISAFCLTQAMVMETHTADMDFLHKQKKIYDLFMYVDQTDLHEAEWYETGRNYDIFQHIEDYQDQMIVREFMYRFKLGMLSRKSLFSVYYKEHREELRALFKLFYTAKDFETFYKTACWCRHYINHGMFVTALTTAVMYRPDCKYIVLPPMYEVYPHLFFDNEFIQEAHRYYMSYGMKKTGGEGHFFDYFLIDRNATNQFMKYYMDKEYHLSYFTDDVGLNNYYYYIRNLFPFWITLSDLDMPKHIRGELYYYVHQQLMARYYLERLSNGMGEIEDFDFYQSFAPGYFSNLVYGNGVPMPSRDRYSKTPYYKYPFVNEAENIESRILAAIDSGFIYDHEGKQYGLYTPEGFNYLGNLIEGNYDSCNTRFYGAIDALYRDIFGFSYDCKHKNCFVPSALQIYSTSLRDPAFYRLYKRILSYFFRYKCHLPSYTRSELEFPGIKIEDVKVDKLVTFMEPYEYFINNAVTVDTFKDGMSFNIKAKKYRLNYKPFTYHIDVKSDKNTKGMVRIFLGPSMDEYYFKEPNYMFYNWYNFVELDKFYFDFKVGMNTIERYSSESVYTAKDFMGSDYFYKKLYKSIEGSEPFTYSEKVYGFPNNLYLPKGAVGGMPFKLYVFIYPFEESKTTFFDFPMFGKMMYDGKPFGFPLDKPMKPWFFDLNNMFFKDVYIHYDKDYSDYHYYHKYDNMYSKHMDYMKYTDGYKHFDKYMYKDFPAGYDFPKDYEHYKGFEYQKGFEYPKGFEYPKGFEHHKEFEYPKGFEYPKGFEYPKGFEHHKGFEYPKGFEHHKGFEYPKGFEHHKGFEYPKGFEHYKDYEHHDSNPYHYKEHGKMY
;
A
#
# COMPACT_ATOMS: atom_id res chain seq x y z
N MET A 1 27.12 58.57 -3.57
CA MET A 1 28.54 58.17 -3.71
C MET A 1 28.55 56.65 -3.58
N SER A 2 28.48 55.89 -4.68
CA SER A 2 29.56 55.55 -5.65
C SER A 2 30.48 54.45 -5.09
N ASN A 3 30.73 53.29 -5.72
CA ASN A 3 30.44 52.76 -7.07
C ASN A 3 30.15 51.23 -6.95
N ILE A 4 29.22 50.63 -7.70
CA ILE A 4 29.30 50.15 -9.10
C ILE A 4 30.42 49.11 -9.36
N GLY A 5 29.99 47.91 -9.75
CA GLY A 5 30.80 46.83 -10.32
C GLY A 5 29.91 45.84 -11.08
N HIS A 6 29.60 46.13 -12.34
CA HIS A 6 28.88 45.21 -13.24
C HIS A 6 29.86 44.18 -13.83
N HIS A 7 29.38 42.95 -14.06
CA HIS A 7 29.83 42.16 -15.21
C HIS A 7 28.70 41.30 -15.80
N ASP A 8 28.29 41.73 -17.00
CA ASP A 8 27.91 40.96 -18.18
C ASP A 8 26.99 39.73 -18.10
N ILE A 9 25.79 39.94 -18.66
CA ILE A 9 24.84 38.93 -19.09
C ILE A 9 25.27 38.41 -20.47
N SER A 10 25.35 37.08 -20.64
CA SER A 10 25.44 36.43 -21.96
C SER A 10 24.14 35.65 -22.25
N PRO A 11 23.55 35.76 -23.45
CA PRO A 11 22.24 35.17 -23.73
C PRO A 11 22.32 33.65 -23.93
N ALA A 12 21.40 32.92 -23.27
CA ALA A 12 21.22 31.49 -23.47
C ALA A 12 20.81 31.19 -24.92
N ARG A 13 21.64 30.42 -25.64
CA ARG A 13 21.23 29.81 -26.91
C ARG A 13 20.40 28.56 -26.61
N SER A 14 19.16 28.57 -27.06
CA SER A 14 18.26 27.42 -27.02
C SER A 14 18.78 26.29 -27.90
N TRP A 15 19.21 25.20 -27.27
CA TRP A 15 19.37 23.91 -27.93
C TRP A 15 18.16 23.05 -27.61
N VAL A 16 17.28 22.90 -28.59
CA VAL A 16 16.16 21.96 -28.53
C VAL A 16 16.76 20.56 -28.71
N ILE A 17 16.92 19.83 -27.61
CA ILE A 17 17.17 18.38 -27.64
C ILE A 17 15.80 17.71 -27.53
N ALA A 18 15.38 17.05 -28.61
CA ALA A 18 14.17 16.25 -28.59
C ALA A 18 14.37 15.05 -27.65
N ILE A 19 13.52 14.95 -26.62
CA ILE A 19 13.43 13.75 -25.80
C ILE A 19 12.53 12.78 -26.55
N GLU A 20 13.14 11.85 -27.29
CA GLU A 20 12.42 10.72 -27.88
C GLU A 20 11.94 9.77 -26.77
N PRO A 21 10.65 9.39 -26.73
CA PRO A 21 10.20 8.29 -25.88
C PRO A 21 10.70 6.97 -26.46
N HIS A 22 11.46 6.20 -25.68
CA HIS A 22 11.84 4.83 -26.07
C HIS A 22 10.63 3.88 -26.00
N GLU A 23 9.82 3.86 -27.06
CA GLU A 23 8.84 2.79 -27.32
C GLU A 23 9.47 1.60 -28.06
N VAL A 24 9.90 0.58 -27.31
CA VAL A 24 10.05 -0.81 -27.79
C VAL A 24 9.76 -1.70 -26.57
N TRP A 25 8.81 -2.64 -26.55
CA TRP A 25 8.36 -3.56 -27.60
C TRP A 25 6.86 -3.91 -27.47
N TYR A 26 6.13 -3.92 -28.59
CA TYR A 26 4.99 -4.85 -28.79
C TYR A 26 4.71 -5.02 -30.30
N LYS A 27 5.47 -5.90 -30.97
CA LYS A 27 5.14 -6.43 -32.32
C LYS A 27 6.08 -7.56 -32.73
N SER A 28 5.66 -8.80 -32.52
CA SER A 28 5.52 -9.81 -33.58
C SER A 28 5.23 -11.19 -33.00
N LEU A 29 4.15 -11.82 -33.48
CA LEU A 29 4.11 -13.21 -33.90
C LEU A 29 2.74 -13.44 -34.53
N GLY A 30 2.70 -13.55 -35.86
CA GLY A 30 1.46 -13.59 -36.62
C GLY A 30 1.73 -13.77 -38.11
N ASN A 31 1.68 -15.04 -38.54
CA ASN A 31 1.56 -15.53 -39.91
C ASN A 31 2.80 -15.50 -40.83
N ALA A 32 3.23 -16.71 -41.21
CA ALA A 32 3.96 -16.97 -42.43
C ALA A 32 3.58 -18.35 -43.00
N ALA A 33 2.60 -18.39 -43.92
CA ALA A 33 2.46 -19.41 -44.97
C ALA A 33 1.25 -19.09 -45.86
N GLU A 34 1.49 -18.69 -47.11
CA GLU A 34 1.03 -19.43 -48.32
C GLU A 34 1.50 -18.73 -49.62
N LYS A 35 1.49 -19.48 -50.73
CA LYS A 35 2.21 -19.16 -51.97
C LYS A 35 1.29 -18.84 -53.16
N HIS A 36 1.54 -17.67 -53.76
CA HIS A 36 1.48 -17.36 -55.20
C HIS A 36 0.13 -17.31 -55.97
N PRO A 37 0.06 -16.56 -57.11
CA PRO A 37 -1.15 -15.89 -57.63
C PRO A 37 -1.50 -16.39 -59.08
N PRO A 38 -2.27 -15.68 -59.97
CA PRO A 38 -1.81 -14.42 -60.58
C PRO A 38 -2.86 -13.40 -61.12
N SER A 39 -2.35 -12.23 -61.56
CA SER A 39 -2.64 -11.56 -62.86
C SER A 39 -3.60 -10.35 -62.97
N PHE A 40 -3.17 -9.40 -63.84
CA PHE A 40 -3.83 -8.23 -64.46
C PHE A 40 -4.40 -7.11 -63.55
N GLY A 41 -4.33 -5.80 -63.90
CA GLY A 41 -3.63 -5.13 -65.01
C GLY A 41 -4.12 -3.67 -65.23
N GLY A 42 -3.22 -2.73 -65.60
CA GLY A 42 -3.49 -1.35 -66.08
C GLY A 42 -4.12 -0.36 -65.07
N SER A 43 -4.23 0.95 -65.32
CA SER A 43 -3.55 1.89 -66.23
C SER A 43 -4.21 3.29 -66.09
N SER A 44 -3.50 4.25 -65.49
CA SER A 44 -3.40 5.68 -65.91
C SER A 44 -4.63 6.63 -66.09
N ASN A 45 -4.38 7.91 -65.76
CA ASN A 45 -4.75 9.14 -66.53
C ASN A 45 -6.11 9.89 -66.35
N ASN A 46 -5.98 11.11 -65.77
CA ASN A 46 -6.17 12.44 -66.44
C ASN A 46 -7.45 13.33 -66.35
N ILE A 47 -7.31 14.42 -65.54
CA ILE A 47 -7.67 15.86 -65.75
C ILE A 47 -9.19 16.31 -65.85
N PRO A 48 -9.59 17.63 -65.93
CA PRO A 48 -10.35 18.22 -64.80
C PRO A 48 -11.56 19.19 -65.12
N LYS A 49 -12.06 19.87 -64.07
CA LYS A 49 -12.79 21.18 -64.02
C LYS A 49 -14.23 21.28 -64.59
N LYS A 50 -15.19 21.65 -63.71
CA LYS A 50 -15.79 23.02 -63.65
C LYS A 50 -16.83 23.27 -62.52
N LYS A 51 -16.63 24.40 -61.82
CA LYS A 51 -17.62 25.39 -61.28
C LYS A 51 -18.88 24.92 -60.49
N SER A 52 -19.00 25.34 -59.22
CA SER A 52 -20.12 26.21 -58.75
C SER A 52 -19.88 26.80 -57.33
N THR A 53 -19.62 28.10 -57.29
CA THR A 53 -20.13 29.17 -56.41
C THR A 53 -20.72 28.94 -54.98
N ARG A 54 -20.32 29.86 -54.08
CA ARG A 54 -21.02 30.35 -52.84
C ARG A 54 -21.07 29.49 -51.56
N THR A 55 -19.92 29.33 -50.89
CA THR A 55 -19.86 29.24 -49.40
C THR A 55 -18.56 29.78 -48.76
N ALA A 56 -17.68 30.42 -49.54
CA ALA A 56 -16.33 30.82 -49.15
C ALA A 56 -16.22 32.06 -48.22
N THR A 57 -17.22 32.32 -47.38
CA THR A 57 -17.24 33.50 -46.47
C THR A 57 -17.71 33.18 -45.04
N LYS A 58 -17.89 31.88 -44.70
CA LYS A 58 -18.09 31.43 -43.31
C LYS A 58 -16.97 30.53 -42.75
N MET A 59 -16.28 29.74 -43.58
CA MET A 59 -15.14 28.92 -43.10
C MET A 59 -13.88 29.74 -42.74
N MET A 60 -13.72 30.96 -43.26
CA MET A 60 -12.55 31.79 -42.98
C MET A 60 -12.61 32.51 -41.60
N LYS A 61 -13.69 32.33 -40.82
CA LYS A 61 -13.74 32.63 -39.39
C LYS A 61 -13.42 31.42 -38.49
N LEU A 62 -13.38 30.20 -39.02
CA LEU A 62 -12.88 29.03 -38.27
C LEU A 62 -11.34 28.97 -38.21
N LEU A 63 -10.64 29.78 -39.00
CA LEU A 63 -9.17 29.77 -39.09
C LEU A 63 -8.46 30.77 -38.14
N VAL A 64 -9.20 31.46 -37.26
CA VAL A 64 -8.69 32.60 -36.46
C VAL A 64 -8.79 32.36 -34.94
N LEU A 65 -9.38 31.25 -34.50
CA LEU A 65 -9.45 30.83 -33.09
C LEU A 65 -8.86 29.44 -32.82
N ALA A 66 -8.09 28.91 -33.77
CA ALA A 66 -7.29 27.69 -33.62
C ALA A 66 -5.86 27.96 -33.11
N ILE A 67 -5.67 29.11 -32.44
CA ILE A 67 -4.47 29.43 -31.65
C ILE A 67 -4.94 29.73 -30.22
N SER A 68 -5.62 28.76 -29.61
CA SER A 68 -5.62 28.62 -28.16
C SER A 68 -4.17 28.37 -27.76
N ALA A 69 -3.56 29.33 -27.07
CA ALA A 69 -2.17 29.24 -26.68
C ALA A 69 -1.94 27.96 -25.88
N PHE A 70 -0.95 27.14 -26.29
CA PHE A 70 -0.34 26.17 -25.40
C PHE A 70 0.36 26.96 -24.29
N CYS A 71 -0.39 27.31 -23.25
CA CYS A 71 0.14 27.69 -21.97
C CYS A 71 0.76 26.44 -21.35
N LEU A 72 2.00 26.16 -21.75
CA LEU A 72 2.86 25.18 -21.12
C LEU A 72 2.78 25.41 -19.61
N THR A 73 2.19 24.46 -18.91
CA THR A 73 2.31 24.35 -17.47
C THR A 73 3.80 24.31 -17.16
N GLN A 74 4.29 25.27 -16.36
CA GLN A 74 5.62 25.14 -15.78
C GLN A 74 5.53 24.05 -14.71
N ALA A 75 5.65 22.79 -15.16
CA ALA A 75 6.02 21.70 -14.28
C ALA A 75 7.23 22.16 -13.47
N MET A 76 7.21 21.92 -12.16
CA MET A 76 8.36 22.18 -11.30
C MET A 76 9.47 21.23 -11.75
N VAL A 77 10.38 21.73 -12.59
CA VAL A 77 11.40 20.94 -13.26
C VAL A 77 12.27 20.31 -12.17
N MET A 78 12.20 18.98 -12.06
CA MET A 78 13.10 18.24 -11.18
C MET A 78 14.52 18.43 -11.69
N GLU A 79 15.33 19.19 -10.97
CA GLU A 79 16.75 19.34 -11.29
C GLU A 79 17.42 17.95 -11.26
N THR A 80 18.15 17.64 -12.33
CA THR A 80 18.95 16.43 -12.47
C THR A 80 20.41 16.82 -12.61
N HIS A 81 21.25 16.30 -11.74
CA HIS A 81 22.68 16.55 -11.72
C HIS A 81 23.43 15.33 -12.28
N THR A 82 24.62 15.56 -12.82
CA THR A 82 25.58 14.50 -13.18
C THR A 82 26.58 14.40 -12.04
N ALA A 83 26.83 13.19 -11.54
CA ALA A 83 27.77 12.95 -10.45
C ALA A 83 29.23 13.15 -10.89
N ASP A 84 30.03 13.71 -9.99
CA ASP A 84 31.48 13.65 -10.08
C ASP A 84 32.04 12.40 -9.37
N MET A 85 33.36 12.21 -9.42
CA MET A 85 34.02 11.04 -8.81
C MET A 85 33.89 11.02 -7.28
N ASP A 86 33.87 12.18 -6.62
CA ASP A 86 33.72 12.26 -5.16
C ASP A 86 32.32 11.77 -4.74
N PHE A 87 31.26 12.25 -5.41
CA PHE A 87 29.90 11.75 -5.22
C PHE A 87 29.81 10.25 -5.49
N LEU A 88 30.38 9.75 -6.59
CA LEU A 88 30.36 8.32 -6.94
C LEU A 88 31.01 7.44 -5.86
N HIS A 89 32.18 7.85 -5.35
CA HIS A 89 32.87 7.12 -4.29
C HIS A 89 32.10 7.18 -2.95
N LYS A 90 31.54 8.34 -2.58
CA LYS A 90 30.68 8.49 -1.40
C LYS A 90 29.42 7.61 -1.52
N GLN A 91 28.77 7.65 -2.67
CA GLN A 91 27.56 6.88 -2.96
C GLN A 91 27.82 5.38 -2.85
N LYS A 92 28.93 4.87 -3.39
CA LYS A 92 29.35 3.47 -3.22
C LYS A 92 29.60 3.14 -1.75
N LYS A 93 30.45 3.93 -1.07
CA LYS A 93 30.81 3.74 0.35
C LYS A 93 29.58 3.64 1.26
N ILE A 94 28.58 4.49 1.06
CA ILE A 94 27.33 4.46 1.83
C ILE A 94 26.47 3.25 1.47
N TYR A 95 26.30 2.92 0.18
CA TYR A 95 25.42 1.81 -0.24
C TYR A 95 25.97 0.43 0.21
N ASP A 96 27.29 0.23 0.14
CA ASP A 96 27.96 -0.99 0.60
C ASP A 96 27.72 -1.27 2.10
N LEU A 97 27.55 -0.23 2.92
CA LEU A 97 27.26 -0.33 4.35
C LEU A 97 25.85 -0.87 4.68
N PHE A 98 24.97 -1.05 3.70
CA PHE A 98 23.62 -1.64 3.88
C PHE A 98 23.48 -3.07 3.33
N MET A 99 24.43 -3.55 2.51
CA MET A 99 24.40 -4.94 2.03
C MET A 99 24.72 -5.91 3.18
N TYR A 100 23.95 -7.00 3.28
CA TYR A 100 24.11 -8.10 4.25
C TYR A 100 24.29 -7.63 5.70
N VAL A 101 23.43 -6.72 6.16
CA VAL A 101 23.69 -5.88 7.36
C VAL A 101 23.71 -6.60 8.71
N ASP A 102 23.16 -7.81 8.75
CA ASP A 102 23.27 -8.77 9.85
C ASP A 102 24.69 -9.36 9.97
N GLN A 103 25.37 -9.60 8.84
CA GLN A 103 26.72 -10.15 8.79
C GLN A 103 27.81 -9.12 9.12
N THR A 104 28.70 -9.51 10.04
CA THR A 104 29.94 -8.81 10.42
C THR A 104 31.13 -9.23 9.58
N ASP A 105 31.29 -10.52 9.34
CA ASP A 105 32.53 -11.12 8.85
C ASP A 105 32.54 -11.34 7.34
N LEU A 106 32.25 -10.25 6.62
CA LEU A 106 32.32 -10.21 5.16
C LEU A 106 33.67 -9.66 4.72
N HIS A 107 34.65 -10.57 4.66
CA HIS A 107 35.95 -10.32 4.06
C HIS A 107 35.81 -9.82 2.61
N GLU A 108 36.87 -9.15 2.13
CA GLU A 108 36.92 -8.41 0.85
C GLU A 108 36.05 -7.13 0.78
N ALA A 109 35.20 -6.85 1.77
CA ALA A 109 34.53 -5.55 1.87
C ALA A 109 35.48 -4.46 2.35
N GLU A 110 35.45 -3.29 1.70
CA GLU A 110 36.23 -2.10 2.09
C GLU A 110 35.93 -1.69 3.55
N TRP A 111 34.64 -1.67 3.91
CA TRP A 111 34.20 -1.33 5.27
C TRP A 111 34.66 -2.34 6.33
N TYR A 112 34.91 -3.61 5.97
CA TYR A 112 35.35 -4.63 6.91
C TYR A 112 36.73 -4.27 7.47
N GLU A 113 37.71 -4.09 6.58
CA GLU A 113 39.08 -3.72 6.95
C GLU A 113 39.16 -2.31 7.53
N THR A 114 38.42 -1.33 6.98
CA THR A 114 38.37 0.03 7.54
C THR A 114 37.85 0.02 8.98
N GLY A 115 36.74 -0.66 9.23
CA GLY A 115 36.09 -0.67 10.55
C GLY A 115 36.83 -1.48 11.61
N ARG A 116 37.53 -2.55 11.21
CA ARG A 116 38.33 -3.40 12.11
C ARG A 116 39.57 -2.68 12.61
N ASN A 117 40.16 -1.81 11.79
CA ASN A 117 41.42 -1.11 12.09
C ASN A 117 41.23 0.32 12.63
N TYR A 118 39.99 0.79 12.81
CA TYR A 118 39.69 2.14 13.31
C TYR A 118 39.50 2.17 14.84
N ASP A 119 40.13 3.13 15.52
CA ASP A 119 39.90 3.43 16.93
C ASP A 119 39.28 4.83 17.08
N ILE A 120 37.96 4.87 17.31
CA ILE A 120 37.17 6.09 17.54
C ILE A 120 37.78 6.99 18.62
N PHE A 121 38.42 6.43 19.66
CA PHE A 121 38.95 7.21 20.78
C PHE A 121 40.31 7.83 20.46
N GLN A 122 41.12 7.20 19.62
CA GLN A 122 42.35 7.81 19.08
C GLN A 122 42.01 8.97 18.12
N HIS A 123 40.91 8.84 17.38
CA HIS A 123 40.38 9.84 16.46
C HIS A 123 39.39 10.83 17.09
N ILE A 124 39.40 10.98 18.42
CA ILE A 124 38.46 11.87 19.14
C ILE A 124 38.52 13.34 18.68
N GLU A 125 39.68 13.79 18.17
CA GLU A 125 39.85 15.14 17.65
C GLU A 125 39.18 15.35 16.28
N ASP A 126 38.77 14.30 15.58
CA ASP A 126 38.11 14.35 14.26
C ASP A 126 36.58 14.58 14.37
N TYR A 127 36.06 14.77 15.59
CA TYR A 127 34.66 15.08 15.87
C TYR A 127 34.51 16.52 16.36
N GLN A 128 33.38 17.15 16.03
CA GLN A 128 33.03 18.52 16.44
C GLN A 128 32.84 18.64 17.96
N ASP A 129 32.31 17.58 18.59
CA ASP A 129 32.12 17.49 20.04
C ASP A 129 32.77 16.21 20.60
N GLN A 130 33.88 16.40 21.32
CA GLN A 130 34.62 15.32 21.97
C GLN A 130 33.85 14.67 23.15
N MET A 131 32.89 15.37 23.77
CA MET A 131 32.10 14.81 24.86
C MET A 131 31.11 13.76 24.35
N ILE A 132 30.52 13.97 23.17
CA ILE A 132 29.70 12.95 22.50
C ILE A 132 30.49 11.66 22.26
N VAL A 133 31.76 11.77 21.82
CA VAL A 133 32.65 10.61 21.64
C VAL A 133 32.93 9.90 22.97
N ARG A 134 33.28 10.66 24.02
CA ARG A 134 33.55 10.11 25.37
C ARG A 134 32.31 9.42 25.95
N GLU A 135 31.15 10.04 25.83
CA GLU A 135 29.87 9.50 26.32
C GLU A 135 29.48 8.23 25.56
N PHE A 136 29.58 8.24 24.22
CA PHE A 136 29.31 7.07 23.39
C PHE A 136 30.24 5.90 23.75
N MET A 137 31.56 6.13 23.79
CA MET A 137 32.52 5.07 24.12
C MET A 137 32.39 4.58 25.57
N TYR A 138 31.92 5.42 26.50
CA TYR A 138 31.56 4.99 27.85
C TYR A 138 30.32 4.09 27.86
N ARG A 139 29.23 4.50 27.18
CA ARG A 139 28.01 3.69 27.00
C ARG A 139 28.31 2.35 26.32
N PHE A 140 29.16 2.35 25.30
CA PHE A 140 29.61 1.14 24.61
C PHE A 140 30.34 0.18 25.57
N LYS A 141 31.28 0.69 26.39
CA LYS A 141 32.01 -0.11 27.39
C LYS A 141 31.11 -0.67 28.51
N LEU A 142 29.99 -0.01 28.83
CA LEU A 142 28.98 -0.54 29.76
C LEU A 142 28.08 -1.63 29.14
N GLY A 143 28.15 -1.83 27.82
CA GLY A 143 27.32 -2.76 27.07
C GLY A 143 26.04 -2.11 26.54
N MET A 144 26.02 -1.86 25.23
CA MET A 144 24.82 -1.44 24.48
C MET A 144 23.93 -2.65 24.11
N LEU A 145 22.86 -2.42 23.34
CA LEU A 145 22.01 -3.45 22.76
C LEU A 145 22.85 -4.48 22.00
N SER A 146 22.71 -5.76 22.37
CA SER A 146 23.43 -6.86 21.75
C SER A 146 23.11 -6.99 20.26
N ARG A 147 24.10 -7.39 19.46
CA ARG A 147 23.96 -7.55 18.00
C ARG A 147 22.84 -8.49 17.56
N LYS A 148 22.54 -9.52 18.35
CA LYS A 148 21.52 -10.55 18.03
C LYS A 148 20.11 -10.21 18.52
N SER A 149 19.98 -9.12 19.28
CA SER A 149 18.70 -8.67 19.85
C SER A 149 17.88 -7.89 18.82
N LEU A 150 16.56 -7.89 18.99
CA LEU A 150 15.66 -7.14 18.12
C LEU A 150 15.64 -5.66 18.51
N PHE A 151 15.85 -4.80 17.51
CA PHE A 151 15.81 -3.36 17.69
C PHE A 151 14.38 -2.82 17.45
N SER A 152 14.02 -1.80 18.21
CA SER A 152 12.85 -0.96 17.95
C SER A 152 13.08 0.42 18.53
N VAL A 153 12.79 1.45 17.74
CA VAL A 153 12.82 2.86 18.14
C VAL A 153 11.76 3.19 19.21
N TYR A 154 10.72 2.36 19.34
CA TYR A 154 9.67 2.57 20.33
C TYR A 154 10.10 2.11 21.74
N TYR A 155 11.01 1.14 21.87
CA TYR A 155 11.56 0.76 23.16
C TYR A 155 12.54 1.82 23.69
N LYS A 156 12.34 2.28 24.93
CA LYS A 156 13.00 3.49 25.46
C LYS A 156 14.53 3.40 25.49
N GLU A 157 15.10 2.30 25.97
CA GLU A 157 16.57 2.18 26.10
C GLU A 157 17.26 2.07 24.73
N HIS A 158 16.61 1.38 23.77
CA HIS A 158 17.07 1.30 22.38
C HIS A 158 17.10 2.69 21.73
N ARG A 159 16.09 3.53 22.00
CA ARG A 159 15.98 4.90 21.50
C ARG A 159 17.08 5.80 22.07
N GLU A 160 17.41 5.65 23.35
CA GLU A 160 18.50 6.40 24.00
C GLU A 160 19.87 6.05 23.44
N GLU A 161 20.12 4.76 23.17
CA GLU A 161 21.35 4.29 22.52
C GLU A 161 21.42 4.70 21.04
N LEU A 162 20.29 4.61 20.31
CA LEU A 162 20.17 5.09 18.93
C LEU A 162 20.54 6.58 18.84
N ARG A 163 20.03 7.40 19.76
CA ARG A 163 20.30 8.84 19.77
C ARG A 163 21.77 9.15 20.03
N ALA A 164 22.44 8.38 20.90
CA ALA A 164 23.88 8.50 21.11
C ALA A 164 24.69 8.13 19.85
N LEU A 165 24.29 7.07 19.15
CA LEU A 165 24.90 6.64 17.89
C LEU A 165 24.71 7.66 16.75
N PHE A 166 23.49 8.17 16.59
CA PHE A 166 23.20 9.24 15.62
C PHE A 166 24.04 10.49 15.90
N LYS A 167 24.15 10.92 17.16
CA LYS A 167 24.98 12.07 17.53
C LYS A 167 26.45 11.86 17.14
N LEU A 168 27.02 10.68 17.39
CA LEU A 168 28.39 10.34 16.98
C LEU A 168 28.59 10.44 15.46
N PHE A 169 27.65 9.95 14.66
CA PHE A 169 27.70 10.07 13.20
C PHE A 169 27.52 11.51 12.71
N TYR A 170 26.63 12.29 13.34
CA TYR A 170 26.34 13.66 12.93
C TYR A 170 27.49 14.61 13.26
N THR A 171 28.19 14.44 14.39
CA THR A 171 29.30 15.32 14.80
C THR A 171 30.66 14.98 14.21
N ALA A 172 30.81 13.91 13.41
CA ALA A 172 32.05 13.68 12.65
C ALA A 172 32.33 14.85 11.68
N LYS A 173 33.54 15.43 11.71
CA LYS A 173 33.85 16.69 11.01
C LYS A 173 33.72 16.60 9.49
N ASP A 174 33.99 15.44 8.92
CA ASP A 174 33.97 15.18 7.48
C ASP A 174 33.44 13.78 7.15
N PHE A 175 33.24 13.53 5.85
CA PHE A 175 32.68 12.29 5.34
C PHE A 175 33.57 11.08 5.64
N GLU A 176 34.89 11.25 5.63
CA GLU A 176 35.82 10.14 5.81
C GLU A 176 35.86 9.68 7.28
N THR A 177 35.79 10.60 8.22
CA THR A 177 35.61 10.33 9.65
C THR A 177 34.26 9.68 9.91
N PHE A 178 33.19 10.21 9.31
CA PHE A 178 31.85 9.61 9.36
C PHE A 178 31.85 8.18 8.82
N TYR A 179 32.44 7.94 7.65
CA TYR A 179 32.54 6.63 7.01
C TYR A 179 33.34 5.65 7.87
N LYS A 180 34.52 6.03 8.39
CA LYS A 180 35.31 5.18 9.31
C LYS A 180 34.54 4.82 10.57
N THR A 181 33.83 5.79 11.15
CA THR A 181 32.94 5.57 12.30
C THR A 181 31.82 4.59 11.94
N ALA A 182 31.17 4.75 10.79
CA ALA A 182 30.13 3.85 10.33
C ALA A 182 30.66 2.43 10.06
N CYS A 183 31.85 2.29 9.48
CA CYS A 183 32.53 1.01 9.31
C CYS A 183 32.79 0.31 10.65
N TRP A 184 33.27 1.05 11.66
CA TRP A 184 33.44 0.50 13.01
C TRP A 184 32.09 0.10 13.63
N CYS A 185 31.08 0.96 13.56
CA CYS A 185 29.76 0.65 14.11
C CYS A 185 29.10 -0.55 13.41
N ARG A 186 29.34 -0.74 12.12
CA ARG A 186 28.88 -1.89 11.32
C ARG A 186 29.39 -3.22 11.88
N HIS A 187 30.57 -3.26 12.52
CA HIS A 187 31.08 -4.42 13.27
C HIS A 187 30.45 -4.58 14.64
N TYR A 188 30.43 -3.54 15.46
CA TYR A 188 30.23 -3.70 16.91
C TYR A 188 28.82 -3.37 17.43
N ILE A 189 28.00 -2.67 16.65
CA ILE A 189 26.68 -2.18 17.07
C ILE A 189 25.56 -3.04 16.48
N ASN A 190 24.43 -3.13 17.19
CA ASN A 190 23.22 -3.79 16.70
C ASN A 190 22.81 -3.27 15.31
N HIS A 191 22.59 -4.18 14.36
CA HIS A 191 22.35 -3.85 12.96
C HIS A 191 21.10 -2.98 12.73
N GLY A 192 20.01 -3.20 13.47
CA GLY A 192 18.79 -2.39 13.36
C GLY A 192 18.97 -0.96 13.86
N MET A 193 19.73 -0.81 14.96
CA MET A 193 20.10 0.49 15.51
C MET A 193 21.09 1.22 14.59
N PHE A 194 22.08 0.49 14.06
CA PHE A 194 23.06 0.98 13.08
C PHE A 194 22.39 1.49 11.80
N VAL A 195 21.53 0.69 11.16
CA VAL A 195 20.78 1.12 9.96
C VAL A 195 19.94 2.36 10.23
N THR A 196 19.21 2.40 11.35
CA THR A 196 18.37 3.57 11.67
C THR A 196 19.22 4.83 11.88
N ALA A 197 20.33 4.73 12.62
CA ALA A 197 21.23 5.87 12.81
C ALA A 197 21.93 6.29 11.51
N LEU A 198 22.33 5.34 10.67
CA LEU A 198 23.01 5.60 9.40
C LEU A 198 22.07 6.26 8.39
N THR A 199 20.85 5.73 8.21
CA THR A 199 19.79 6.37 7.41
C THR A 199 19.60 7.83 7.82
N THR A 200 19.44 8.07 9.12
CA THR A 200 19.23 9.43 9.64
C THR A 200 20.48 10.29 9.45
N ALA A 201 21.68 9.80 9.73
CA ALA A 201 22.91 10.56 9.53
C ALA A 201 23.10 10.96 8.05
N VAL A 202 22.90 10.05 7.10
CA VAL A 202 23.00 10.33 5.66
C VAL A 202 21.96 11.37 5.23
N MET A 203 20.75 11.34 5.77
CA MET A 203 19.72 12.35 5.50
C MET A 203 20.11 13.75 5.97
N TYR A 204 20.70 13.87 7.17
CA TYR A 204 20.92 15.18 7.82
C TYR A 204 22.32 15.76 7.61
N ARG A 205 23.32 14.96 7.22
CA ARG A 205 24.70 15.45 7.02
C ARG A 205 24.84 16.23 5.69
N PRO A 206 25.36 17.48 5.70
CA PRO A 206 25.52 18.27 4.47
C PRO A 206 26.44 17.63 3.42
N ASP A 207 27.46 16.87 3.85
CA ASP A 207 28.39 16.16 2.96
C ASP A 207 27.83 14.87 2.35
N CYS A 208 26.62 14.48 2.76
CA CYS A 208 25.85 13.36 2.23
C CYS A 208 24.65 13.81 1.39
N LYS A 209 24.53 15.11 1.08
CA LYS A 209 23.39 15.65 0.33
C LYS A 209 23.21 14.94 -1.02
N TYR A 210 21.97 14.55 -1.31
CA TYR A 210 21.56 13.78 -2.49
C TYR A 210 22.10 12.35 -2.62
N ILE A 211 22.85 11.83 -1.62
CA ILE A 211 23.22 10.41 -1.58
C ILE A 211 21.95 9.56 -1.46
N VAL A 212 21.77 8.64 -2.40
CA VAL A 212 20.62 7.73 -2.46
C VAL A 212 20.82 6.60 -1.46
N LEU A 213 19.86 6.45 -0.56
CA LEU A 213 19.79 5.31 0.36
C LEU A 213 19.11 4.11 -0.32
N PRO A 214 19.56 2.86 -0.08
CA PRO A 214 18.90 1.66 -0.58
C PRO A 214 17.54 1.48 0.12
N PRO A 215 16.48 1.09 -0.62
CA PRO A 215 15.16 0.88 -0.03
C PRO A 215 15.17 -0.22 1.03
N MET A 216 14.42 -0.02 2.10
CA MET A 216 14.48 -0.89 3.29
C MET A 216 13.94 -2.31 3.04
N TYR A 217 13.21 -2.55 1.96
CA TYR A 217 12.83 -3.90 1.53
C TYR A 217 13.96 -4.70 0.90
N GLU A 218 15.01 -4.03 0.41
CA GLU A 218 16.26 -4.67 -0.02
C GLU A 218 17.23 -4.81 1.17
N VAL A 219 17.22 -3.85 2.10
CA VAL A 219 18.05 -3.91 3.33
C VAL A 219 17.57 -5.00 4.30
N TYR A 220 16.25 -5.08 4.53
CA TYR A 220 15.60 -6.01 5.46
C TYR A 220 14.41 -6.75 4.81
N PRO A 221 14.63 -7.68 3.85
CA PRO A 221 13.55 -8.42 3.19
C PRO A 221 12.59 -9.12 4.17
N HIS A 222 13.12 -9.61 5.30
CA HIS A 222 12.38 -10.22 6.42
C HIS A 222 11.22 -9.38 6.99
N LEU A 223 11.24 -8.04 6.81
CA LEU A 223 10.18 -7.13 7.27
C LEU A 223 9.15 -6.80 6.17
N PHE A 224 9.37 -7.27 4.94
CA PHE A 224 8.55 -6.91 3.76
C PHE A 224 7.96 -8.11 3.02
N PHE A 225 8.60 -9.28 3.11
CA PHE A 225 8.19 -10.51 2.45
C PHE A 225 7.88 -11.58 3.48
N ASP A 226 6.79 -12.32 3.25
CA ASP A 226 6.37 -13.43 4.10
C ASP A 226 7.47 -14.49 4.19
N ASN A 227 7.55 -15.21 5.31
CA ASN A 227 8.60 -16.18 5.58
C ASN A 227 8.76 -17.25 4.48
N GLU A 228 7.71 -17.59 3.71
CA GLU A 228 7.85 -18.51 2.56
C GLU A 228 8.90 -18.01 1.54
N PHE A 229 8.91 -16.71 1.22
CA PHE A 229 9.90 -16.12 0.31
C PHE A 229 11.32 -16.20 0.90
N ILE A 230 11.46 -15.96 2.21
CA ILE A 230 12.74 -16.02 2.93
C ILE A 230 13.28 -17.45 2.96
N GLN A 231 12.45 -18.44 3.33
CA GLN A 231 12.83 -19.85 3.35
C GLN A 231 13.22 -20.34 1.95
N GLU A 232 12.49 -19.94 0.92
CA GLU A 232 12.81 -20.30 -0.46
C GLU A 232 14.11 -19.63 -0.94
N ALA A 233 14.40 -18.39 -0.54
CA ALA A 233 15.68 -17.73 -0.82
C ALA A 233 16.87 -18.49 -0.23
N HIS A 234 16.78 -18.89 1.04
CA HIS A 234 17.79 -19.75 1.66
C HIS A 234 17.93 -21.11 0.95
N ARG A 235 16.82 -21.74 0.52
CA ARG A 235 16.88 -23.00 -0.25
C ARG A 235 17.61 -22.83 -1.59
N TYR A 236 17.33 -21.76 -2.34
CA TYR A 236 18.05 -21.47 -3.58
C TYR A 236 19.55 -21.31 -3.32
N TYR A 237 19.92 -20.50 -2.33
CA TYR A 237 21.32 -20.30 -1.95
C TYR A 237 22.02 -21.61 -1.55
N MET A 238 21.42 -22.39 -0.65
CA MET A 238 22.00 -23.66 -0.19
C MET A 238 22.08 -24.74 -1.29
N SER A 239 21.15 -24.75 -2.25
CA SER A 239 21.09 -25.80 -3.29
C SER A 239 22.03 -25.53 -4.46
N TYR A 240 22.17 -24.27 -4.87
CA TYR A 240 22.91 -23.89 -6.08
C TYR A 240 24.21 -23.12 -5.77
N GLY A 241 24.32 -22.48 -4.60
CA GLY A 241 25.42 -21.57 -4.26
C GLY A 241 25.59 -20.47 -5.31
N MET A 242 26.85 -20.17 -5.63
CA MET A 242 27.21 -19.20 -6.69
C MET A 242 27.13 -19.76 -8.12
N LYS A 243 26.66 -21.00 -8.33
CA LYS A 243 26.64 -21.59 -9.67
C LYS A 243 25.58 -20.90 -10.53
N LYS A 244 26.03 -20.09 -11.49
CA LYS A 244 25.21 -19.62 -12.60
C LYS A 244 24.53 -20.82 -13.24
N THR A 245 23.21 -20.94 -13.11
CA THR A 245 22.44 -22.04 -13.69
C THR A 245 22.25 -21.84 -15.19
N GLY A 246 23.33 -22.01 -15.95
CA GLY A 246 23.30 -22.24 -17.40
C GLY A 246 22.76 -23.64 -17.72
N GLY A 247 21.57 -23.96 -17.22
CA GLY A 247 20.85 -25.22 -17.42
C GLY A 247 19.45 -24.96 -17.97
N GLU A 248 18.97 -25.87 -18.81
CA GLU A 248 17.71 -25.71 -19.55
C GLU A 248 16.53 -25.39 -18.63
N GLY A 249 15.99 -24.17 -18.77
CA GLY A 249 14.86 -23.66 -17.98
C GLY A 249 15.12 -22.37 -17.20
N HIS A 250 16.38 -21.97 -16.99
CA HIS A 250 16.74 -20.69 -16.39
C HIS A 250 17.00 -19.62 -17.45
N PHE A 251 16.07 -18.69 -17.64
CA PHE A 251 16.12 -17.67 -18.70
C PHE A 251 16.74 -16.32 -18.25
N PHE A 252 17.22 -16.20 -17.01
CA PHE A 252 17.67 -14.94 -16.42
C PHE A 252 18.95 -15.10 -15.57
N ASP A 253 19.75 -14.03 -15.46
CA ASP A 253 20.96 -13.92 -14.61
C ASP A 253 20.66 -13.89 -13.08
N TYR A 254 19.45 -14.28 -12.65
CA TYR A 254 19.00 -14.23 -11.27
C TYR A 254 17.99 -15.33 -10.93
N PHE A 255 17.92 -15.69 -9.65
CA PHE A 255 16.88 -16.57 -9.12
C PHE A 255 15.58 -15.78 -8.88
N LEU A 256 14.44 -16.31 -9.32
CA LEU A 256 13.13 -15.68 -9.15
C LEU A 256 12.21 -16.52 -8.25
N ILE A 257 11.77 -15.93 -7.14
CA ILE A 257 10.76 -16.50 -6.25
C ILE A 257 9.40 -15.93 -6.64
N ASP A 258 8.60 -16.73 -7.36
CA ASP A 258 7.21 -16.44 -7.71
C ASP A 258 6.26 -17.30 -6.85
N ARG A 259 5.78 -16.74 -5.74
CA ARG A 259 4.82 -17.37 -4.83
C ARG A 259 3.55 -16.55 -4.70
N ASN A 260 2.45 -17.21 -4.37
CA ASN A 260 1.20 -16.53 -4.07
C ASN A 260 1.27 -15.91 -2.67
N ALA A 261 0.47 -14.89 -2.39
CA ALA A 261 0.42 -14.29 -1.06
C ALA A 261 -0.03 -15.33 -0.01
N THR A 262 0.75 -15.49 1.05
CA THR A 262 0.57 -16.51 2.11
C THR A 262 -0.76 -16.36 2.86
N ASN A 263 -1.36 -15.17 2.79
CA ASN A 263 -2.75 -14.85 3.17
C ASN A 263 -3.79 -15.86 2.61
N GLN A 264 -3.50 -16.56 1.51
CA GLN A 264 -4.32 -17.66 0.99
C GLN A 264 -4.60 -18.77 2.02
N PHE A 265 -3.67 -19.06 2.93
CA PHE A 265 -3.82 -20.12 3.95
C PHE A 265 -4.67 -19.67 5.14
N MET A 266 -4.72 -18.37 5.43
CA MET A 266 -5.54 -17.81 6.50
C MET A 266 -6.99 -17.52 6.06
N LYS A 267 -7.32 -17.70 4.77
CA LYS A 267 -8.58 -17.29 4.10
C LYS A 267 -9.87 -17.65 4.86
N TYR A 268 -9.90 -18.76 5.59
CA TYR A 268 -11.06 -19.23 6.35
C TYR A 268 -11.26 -18.53 7.72
N TYR A 269 -10.25 -17.82 8.21
CA TYR A 269 -10.26 -17.08 9.49
C TYR A 269 -10.16 -15.56 9.30
N MET A 270 -10.15 -15.06 8.05
CA MET A 270 -9.81 -13.67 7.78
C MET A 270 -10.88 -12.68 8.25
N ASP A 271 -10.41 -11.66 8.97
CA ASP A 271 -11.14 -10.40 9.08
C ASP A 271 -11.28 -9.74 7.70
N LYS A 272 -12.32 -8.94 7.48
CA LYS A 272 -12.55 -8.24 6.20
C LYS A 272 -11.38 -7.33 5.84
N GLU A 273 -10.65 -6.84 6.84
CA GLU A 273 -9.43 -6.03 6.70
C GLU A 273 -8.38 -6.69 5.78
N TYR A 274 -8.30 -8.02 5.69
CA TYR A 274 -7.35 -8.70 4.79
C TYR A 274 -7.68 -8.54 3.29
N HIS A 275 -8.88 -8.10 2.91
CA HIS A 275 -9.15 -7.69 1.53
C HIS A 275 -8.28 -6.51 1.10
N LEU A 276 -7.79 -5.71 2.05
CA LEU A 276 -6.91 -4.56 1.83
C LEU A 276 -5.42 -4.93 1.80
N SER A 277 -5.06 -6.22 1.91
CA SER A 277 -3.66 -6.67 1.96
C SER A 277 -2.83 -6.26 0.73
N TYR A 278 -3.44 -6.07 -0.44
CA TYR A 278 -2.73 -5.51 -1.61
C TYR A 278 -2.24 -4.07 -1.42
N PHE A 279 -2.81 -3.34 -0.45
CA PHE A 279 -2.44 -1.97 -0.06
C PHE A 279 -1.64 -1.99 1.25
N THR A 280 -2.13 -2.65 2.30
CA THR A 280 -1.47 -2.66 3.63
C THR A 280 -0.14 -3.42 3.62
N ASP A 281 -0.01 -4.48 2.81
CA ASP A 281 1.23 -5.23 2.58
C ASP A 281 1.99 -4.77 1.32
N ASP A 282 1.63 -3.62 0.73
CA ASP A 282 2.40 -3.03 -0.37
C ASP A 282 3.80 -2.66 0.11
N VAL A 283 4.80 -3.07 -0.68
CA VAL A 283 6.21 -2.94 -0.32
C VAL A 283 6.68 -1.48 -0.41
N GLY A 284 6.14 -0.71 -1.36
CA GLY A 284 6.41 0.72 -1.51
C GLY A 284 5.77 1.54 -0.39
N LEU A 285 4.53 1.25 0.00
CA LEU A 285 3.81 1.97 1.06
C LEU A 285 4.49 1.83 2.42
N ASN A 286 4.90 0.61 2.77
CA ASN A 286 5.62 0.35 4.03
C ASN A 286 7.02 1.01 4.04
N ASN A 287 7.69 1.05 2.87
CA ASN A 287 8.97 1.73 2.71
C ASN A 287 8.83 3.26 2.77
N TYR A 288 7.75 3.81 2.20
CA TYR A 288 7.34 5.21 2.37
C TYR A 288 7.16 5.56 3.85
N TYR A 289 6.47 4.72 4.63
CA TYR A 289 6.27 4.98 6.05
C TYR A 289 7.58 4.98 6.85
N TYR A 290 8.54 4.11 6.52
CA TYR A 290 9.88 4.17 7.11
C TYR A 290 10.58 5.51 6.83
N TYR A 291 10.65 5.94 5.56
CA TYR A 291 11.37 7.17 5.23
C TYR A 291 10.67 8.44 5.73
N ILE A 292 9.34 8.52 5.69
CA ILE A 292 8.62 9.71 6.17
C ILE A 292 8.69 9.85 7.69
N ARG A 293 8.70 8.76 8.47
CA ARG A 293 8.97 8.83 9.92
C ARG A 293 10.44 9.16 10.25
N ASN A 294 11.37 8.96 9.32
CA ASN A 294 12.77 9.41 9.45
C ASN A 294 13.01 10.84 8.92
N LEU A 295 12.04 11.49 8.26
CA LEU A 295 12.15 12.89 7.84
C LEU A 295 12.08 13.88 9.03
N PHE A 296 11.36 13.49 10.08
CA PHE A 296 11.27 14.23 11.34
C PHE A 296 11.29 13.25 12.53
N PRO A 297 12.40 12.54 12.78
CA PRO A 297 12.43 11.42 13.72
C PRO A 297 12.03 11.85 15.13
N PHE A 298 10.95 11.28 15.66
CA PHE A 298 10.36 11.68 16.95
C PHE A 298 11.35 11.61 18.14
N TRP A 299 12.46 10.88 17.98
CA TRP A 299 13.52 10.63 18.95
C TRP A 299 14.70 11.61 18.90
N ILE A 300 14.69 12.63 18.02
CA ILE A 300 15.65 13.75 18.03
C ILE A 300 14.95 15.10 18.18
N THR A 301 15.62 16.07 18.81
CA THR A 301 15.25 17.48 18.73
C THR A 301 15.72 18.05 17.39
N LEU A 302 14.95 18.97 16.80
CA LEU A 302 15.40 19.71 15.62
C LEU A 302 16.26 20.93 16.00
N SER A 303 16.51 21.19 17.28
CA SER A 303 17.29 22.36 17.74
C SER A 303 18.65 22.47 17.05
N ASP A 304 19.33 21.33 16.85
CA ASP A 304 20.69 21.24 16.31
C ASP A 304 20.74 20.92 14.80
N LEU A 305 19.58 20.93 14.12
CA LEU A 305 19.42 20.50 12.72
C LEU A 305 18.89 21.64 11.86
N ASP A 306 19.38 21.75 10.62
CA ASP A 306 18.94 22.74 9.63
C ASP A 306 17.65 22.27 8.92
N MET A 307 16.54 22.32 9.66
CA MET A 307 15.21 21.89 9.19
C MET A 307 14.12 22.85 9.67
N PRO A 308 12.99 22.98 8.93
CA PRO A 308 11.89 23.85 9.29
C PRO A 308 11.10 23.32 10.51
N LYS A 309 11.52 23.74 11.70
CA LYS A 309 10.99 23.28 13.01
C LYS A 309 9.52 23.66 13.27
N HIS A 310 9.05 24.71 12.58
CA HIS A 310 7.72 25.28 12.76
C HIS A 310 6.58 24.50 12.07
N ILE A 311 6.91 23.50 11.24
CA ILE A 311 5.92 22.62 10.58
C ILE A 311 5.97 21.16 11.04
N ARG A 312 6.83 20.81 12.01
CA ARG A 312 7.06 19.42 12.47
C ARG A 312 5.75 18.72 12.85
N GLY A 313 4.98 19.32 13.74
CA GLY A 313 3.71 18.80 14.23
C GLY A 313 2.57 18.91 13.21
N GLU A 314 2.60 19.93 12.35
CA GLU A 314 1.63 20.06 11.25
C GLU A 314 1.81 18.96 10.21
N LEU A 315 3.06 18.66 9.83
CA LEU A 315 3.39 17.60 8.88
C LEU A 315 3.13 16.21 9.47
N TYR A 316 3.37 16.00 10.78
CA TYR A 316 2.94 14.78 11.48
C TYR A 316 1.43 14.56 11.33
N TYR A 317 0.60 15.59 11.56
CA TYR A 317 -0.84 15.51 11.33
C TYR A 317 -1.17 15.22 9.87
N TYR A 318 -0.62 16.00 8.94
CA TYR A 318 -0.95 15.90 7.50
C TYR A 318 -0.62 14.53 6.92
N VAL A 319 0.60 14.00 7.17
CA VAL A 319 1.02 12.69 6.66
C VAL A 319 0.08 11.58 7.15
N HIS A 320 -0.30 11.60 8.43
CA HIS A 320 -1.20 10.57 8.97
C HIS A 320 -2.66 10.76 8.53
N GLN A 321 -3.16 11.99 8.38
CA GLN A 321 -4.48 12.26 7.82
C GLN A 321 -4.56 11.82 6.36
N GLN A 322 -3.56 12.13 5.53
CA GLN A 322 -3.50 11.72 4.12
C GLN A 322 -3.42 10.19 3.98
N LEU A 323 -2.62 9.51 4.81
CA LEU A 323 -2.58 8.03 4.85
C LEU A 323 -3.93 7.42 5.26
N MET A 324 -4.62 8.03 6.24
CA MET A 324 -5.93 7.58 6.71
C MET A 324 -7.03 7.79 5.67
N ALA A 325 -7.06 8.94 4.99
CA ALA A 325 -7.94 9.19 3.86
C ALA A 325 -7.67 8.19 2.72
N ARG A 326 -6.39 7.98 2.36
CA ARG A 326 -6.00 7.05 1.30
C ARG A 326 -6.37 5.60 1.62
N TYR A 327 -6.29 5.18 2.88
CA TYR A 327 -6.78 3.89 3.37
C TYR A 327 -8.31 3.78 3.29
N TYR A 328 -9.02 4.83 3.72
CA TYR A 328 -10.48 4.89 3.65
C TYR A 328 -11.01 4.75 2.21
N LEU A 329 -10.34 5.33 1.21
CA LEU A 329 -10.72 5.10 -0.19
C LEU A 329 -10.56 3.64 -0.63
N GLU A 330 -9.58 2.88 -0.12
CA GLU A 330 -9.50 1.41 -0.37
C GLU A 330 -10.59 0.64 0.35
N ARG A 331 -10.98 1.06 1.58
CA ARG A 331 -12.11 0.45 2.30
C ARG A 331 -13.37 0.50 1.44
N LEU A 332 -13.72 1.70 0.96
CA LEU A 332 -14.87 1.91 0.08
C LEU A 332 -14.77 1.04 -1.19
N SER A 333 -13.58 0.97 -1.79
CA SER A 333 -13.30 0.16 -2.99
C SER A 333 -13.51 -1.35 -2.81
N ASN A 334 -13.49 -1.84 -1.56
CA ASN A 334 -13.76 -3.24 -1.21
C ASN A 334 -15.10 -3.43 -0.48
N GLY A 335 -16.01 -2.44 -0.55
CA GLY A 335 -17.33 -2.51 0.09
C GLY A 335 -17.27 -2.49 1.63
N MET A 336 -16.20 -1.93 2.19
CA MET A 336 -16.01 -1.74 3.62
C MET A 336 -16.37 -0.29 3.98
N GLY A 337 -17.11 -0.12 5.07
CA GLY A 337 -17.51 1.20 5.58
C GLY A 337 -16.43 1.87 6.42
N GLU A 338 -16.88 2.72 7.34
CA GLU A 338 -16.04 3.45 8.29
C GLU A 338 -15.01 2.59 9.03
N ILE A 339 -13.96 3.25 9.49
CA ILE A 339 -13.00 2.67 10.43
C ILE A 339 -13.67 2.65 11.80
N GLU A 340 -13.85 1.47 12.37
CA GLU A 340 -14.44 1.32 13.71
C GLU A 340 -13.54 1.93 14.80
N ASP A 341 -14.15 2.48 15.85
CA ASP A 341 -13.46 2.91 17.06
C ASP A 341 -13.02 1.73 17.93
N PHE A 342 -12.43 2.03 19.10
CA PHE A 342 -12.10 1.04 20.12
C PHE A 342 -12.24 1.60 21.54
N ASP A 343 -12.45 0.70 22.48
CA ASP A 343 -12.55 0.92 23.92
C ASP A 343 -11.54 0.00 24.61
N PHE A 344 -10.79 0.51 25.60
CA PHE A 344 -9.72 -0.24 26.28
C PHE A 344 -10.21 -1.43 27.11
N TYR A 345 -11.46 -1.37 27.58
CA TYR A 345 -12.10 -2.36 28.45
C TYR A 345 -12.90 -3.40 27.65
N GLN A 346 -13.15 -3.13 26.37
CA GLN A 346 -13.81 -4.07 25.46
C GLN A 346 -12.80 -4.96 24.74
N SER A 347 -13.34 -5.95 24.03
CA SER A 347 -12.55 -6.85 23.19
C SER A 347 -12.13 -6.12 21.91
N PHE A 348 -10.82 -5.98 21.69
CA PHE A 348 -10.28 -5.26 20.53
C PHE A 348 -10.49 -6.11 19.27
N ALA A 349 -11.44 -5.67 18.43
CA ALA A 349 -11.95 -6.48 17.33
C ALA A 349 -10.90 -6.92 16.30
N PRO A 350 -10.04 -6.07 15.72
CA PRO A 350 -9.25 -6.44 14.55
C PRO A 350 -8.09 -7.36 14.96
N GLY A 351 -8.13 -8.60 14.48
CA GLY A 351 -7.00 -9.51 14.55
C GLY A 351 -5.87 -9.07 13.61
N TYR A 352 -4.65 -9.45 13.94
CA TYR A 352 -3.50 -9.32 13.05
C TYR A 352 -2.57 -10.53 13.24
N PHE A 353 -2.49 -11.36 12.20
CA PHE A 353 -1.57 -12.48 12.10
C PHE A 353 -0.50 -12.13 11.07
N SER A 354 0.77 -12.13 11.50
CA SER A 354 1.89 -11.81 10.63
C SER A 354 2.61 -13.07 10.17
N ASN A 355 2.83 -13.19 8.86
CA ASN A 355 3.70 -14.21 8.28
C ASN A 355 5.19 -13.77 8.25
N LEU A 356 5.52 -12.63 8.88
CA LEU A 356 6.88 -12.10 8.97
C LEU A 356 7.64 -12.74 10.13
N VAL A 357 8.91 -13.02 9.90
CA VAL A 357 9.85 -13.57 10.87
C VAL A 357 11.09 -12.68 10.84
N TYR A 358 11.59 -12.27 12.01
CA TYR A 358 12.81 -11.47 12.10
C TYR A 358 14.03 -12.23 11.59
N GLY A 359 15.08 -11.52 11.16
CA GLY A 359 16.31 -12.15 10.64
C GLY A 359 17.01 -13.12 11.63
N ASN A 360 16.71 -13.03 12.93
CA ASN A 360 17.20 -13.98 13.94
C ASN A 360 16.27 -15.20 14.18
N GLY A 361 15.23 -15.38 13.35
CA GLY A 361 14.27 -16.50 13.42
C GLY A 361 13.09 -16.29 14.38
N VAL A 362 13.01 -15.19 15.12
CA VAL A 362 11.89 -14.91 16.03
C VAL A 362 10.64 -14.52 15.21
N PRO A 363 9.47 -15.17 15.39
CA PRO A 363 8.25 -14.77 14.71
C PRO A 363 7.72 -13.44 15.24
N MET A 364 7.09 -12.65 14.36
CA MET A 364 6.49 -11.38 14.76
C MET A 364 5.25 -11.63 15.66
N PRO A 365 5.09 -10.89 16.78
CA PRO A 365 3.89 -10.96 17.62
C PRO A 365 2.61 -10.79 16.81
N SER A 366 1.63 -11.64 17.10
CA SER A 366 0.30 -11.64 16.50
C SER A 366 -0.76 -11.35 17.56
N ARG A 367 -1.93 -10.90 17.14
CA ARG A 367 -3.07 -10.54 17.99
C ARG A 367 -4.33 -11.21 17.47
N ASP A 368 -4.94 -12.06 18.29
CA ASP A 368 -6.18 -12.75 17.91
C ASP A 368 -7.34 -11.75 17.79
N ARG A 369 -8.32 -12.09 16.94
CA ARG A 369 -9.55 -11.31 16.77
C ARG A 369 -10.33 -11.24 18.07
N TYR A 370 -10.87 -10.07 18.42
CA TYR A 370 -11.56 -9.82 19.71
C TYR A 370 -10.70 -10.13 20.95
N SER A 371 -9.38 -9.93 20.88
CA SER A 371 -8.52 -10.04 22.06
C SER A 371 -8.80 -8.92 23.06
N LYS A 372 -8.87 -9.24 24.35
CA LYS A 372 -8.81 -8.21 25.40
C LYS A 372 -7.38 -7.71 25.58
N THR A 373 -7.24 -6.46 26.00
CA THR A 373 -5.95 -5.89 26.42
C THR A 373 -5.26 -6.82 27.43
N PRO A 374 -3.96 -7.18 27.27
CA PRO A 374 -3.29 -8.09 28.20
C PRO A 374 -3.22 -7.50 29.62
N TYR A 375 -3.36 -8.33 30.66
CA TYR A 375 -3.43 -7.85 32.06
C TYR A 375 -2.20 -7.03 32.49
N TYR A 376 -1.02 -7.36 31.95
CA TYR A 376 0.22 -6.64 32.22
C TYR A 376 0.26 -5.24 31.57
N LYS A 377 -0.61 -4.97 30.59
CA LYS A 377 -0.76 -3.66 29.95
C LYS A 377 -1.75 -2.72 30.65
N TYR A 378 -2.52 -3.16 31.65
CA TYR A 378 -3.49 -2.32 32.36
C TYR A 378 -2.91 -1.02 32.97
N PRO A 379 -1.68 -0.98 33.53
CA PRO A 379 -1.08 0.28 33.98
C PRO A 379 -0.89 1.30 32.85
N PHE A 380 -0.55 0.84 31.64
CA PHE A 380 -0.37 1.69 30.47
C PHE A 380 -1.70 2.17 29.89
N VAL A 381 -2.79 1.40 30.02
CA VAL A 381 -4.15 1.88 29.72
C VAL A 381 -4.52 3.08 30.61
N ASN A 382 -4.31 2.95 31.93
CA ASN A 382 -4.56 4.05 32.86
C ASN A 382 -3.67 5.28 32.53
N GLU A 383 -2.41 5.07 32.13
CA GLU A 383 -1.52 6.14 31.68
C GLU A 383 -2.03 6.81 30.38
N ALA A 384 -2.55 6.02 29.44
CA ALA A 384 -3.13 6.53 28.19
C ALA A 384 -4.34 7.41 28.46
N GLU A 385 -5.32 6.96 29.25
CA GLU A 385 -6.49 7.77 29.62
C GLU A 385 -6.11 9.09 30.30
N ASN A 386 -5.10 9.04 31.19
CA ASN A 386 -4.55 10.23 31.84
C ASN A 386 -3.90 11.21 30.85
N ILE A 387 -3.19 10.71 29.84
CA ILE A 387 -2.60 11.52 28.77
C ILE A 387 -3.70 12.12 27.88
N GLU A 388 -4.66 11.31 27.44
CA GLU A 388 -5.80 11.75 26.63
C GLU A 388 -6.58 12.87 27.31
N SER A 389 -6.86 12.74 28.61
CA SER A 389 -7.51 13.78 29.41
C SER A 389 -6.73 15.09 29.42
N ARG A 390 -5.39 15.06 29.49
CA ARG A 390 -4.54 16.26 29.47
C ARG A 390 -4.47 16.89 28.09
N ILE A 391 -4.42 16.09 27.02
CA ILE A 391 -4.46 16.56 25.62
C ILE A 391 -5.79 17.27 25.36
N LEU A 392 -6.92 16.63 25.71
CA LEU A 392 -8.25 17.21 25.56
C LEU A 392 -8.43 18.49 26.37
N ALA A 393 -7.97 18.51 27.64
CA ALA A 393 -8.02 19.71 28.48
C ALA A 393 -7.17 20.87 27.91
N ALA A 394 -6.01 20.58 27.30
CA ALA A 394 -5.19 21.59 26.63
C ALA A 394 -5.88 22.18 25.39
N ILE A 395 -6.53 21.33 24.58
CA ILE A 395 -7.32 21.77 23.42
C ILE A 395 -8.52 22.62 23.86
N ASP A 396 -9.26 22.17 24.87
CA ASP A 396 -10.50 22.82 25.32
C ASP A 396 -10.25 24.14 26.06
N SER A 397 -9.19 24.21 26.87
CA SER A 397 -8.76 25.46 27.51
C SER A 397 -8.06 26.42 26.55
N GLY A 398 -7.49 25.90 25.45
CA GLY A 398 -6.71 26.66 24.49
C GLY A 398 -5.30 27.00 24.93
N PHE A 399 -4.76 26.32 25.95
CA PHE A 399 -3.42 26.57 26.49
C PHE A 399 -2.65 25.28 26.82
N ILE A 400 -1.32 25.37 26.73
CA ILE A 400 -0.37 24.32 27.12
C ILE A 400 0.67 24.85 28.10
N TYR A 401 1.26 23.97 28.89
CA TYR A 401 2.29 24.30 29.88
C TYR A 401 3.60 23.59 29.57
N ASP A 402 4.72 24.31 29.57
CA ASP A 402 6.05 23.71 29.42
C ASP A 402 6.55 23.06 30.73
N HIS A 403 7.78 22.55 30.71
CA HIS A 403 8.44 21.94 31.88
C HIS A 403 8.63 22.90 33.07
N GLU A 404 8.63 24.22 32.86
CA GLU A 404 8.76 25.25 33.90
C GLU A 404 7.39 25.72 34.42
N GLY A 405 6.29 25.26 33.83
CA GLY A 405 4.92 25.68 34.14
C GLY A 405 4.52 26.98 33.45
N LYS A 406 5.30 27.47 32.48
CA LYS A 406 4.95 28.64 31.68
C LYS A 406 3.89 28.27 30.64
N GLN A 407 2.89 29.15 30.51
CA GLN A 407 1.70 28.95 29.68
C GLN A 407 1.90 29.50 28.26
N TYR A 408 1.46 28.75 27.25
CA TYR A 408 1.43 29.16 25.84
C TYR A 408 0.03 28.95 25.26
N GLY A 409 -0.40 29.84 24.36
CA GLY A 409 -1.67 29.70 23.65
C GLY A 409 -1.59 28.66 22.53
N LEU A 410 -2.64 27.87 22.37
CA LEU A 410 -2.77 26.85 21.33
C LEU A 410 -3.43 27.38 20.05
N TYR A 411 -4.20 28.47 20.16
CA TYR A 411 -4.88 29.14 19.03
C TYR A 411 -4.08 30.33 18.48
N THR A 412 -2.75 30.15 18.36
CA THR A 412 -1.82 31.05 17.67
C THR A 412 -1.31 30.40 16.37
N PRO A 413 -0.62 31.11 15.47
CA PRO A 413 -0.07 30.51 14.25
C PRO A 413 0.86 29.31 14.50
N GLU A 414 1.59 29.30 15.61
CA GLU A 414 2.52 28.24 16.01
C GLU A 414 1.83 27.10 16.78
N GLY A 415 0.64 27.36 17.33
CA GLY A 415 -0.03 26.47 18.28
C GLY A 415 -0.40 25.10 17.72
N PHE A 416 -0.67 24.98 16.41
CA PHE A 416 -0.91 23.69 15.77
C PHE A 416 0.35 22.83 15.69
N ASN A 417 1.52 23.45 15.49
CA ASN A 417 2.81 22.77 15.52
C ASN A 417 3.12 22.26 16.95
N TYR A 418 2.85 23.08 17.98
CA TYR A 418 2.96 22.64 19.37
C TYR A 418 2.03 21.47 19.69
N LEU A 419 0.76 21.50 19.23
CA LEU A 419 -0.19 20.41 19.42
C LEU A 419 0.30 19.10 18.77
N GLY A 420 0.83 19.17 17.55
CA GLY A 420 1.38 18.00 16.87
C GLY A 420 2.59 17.40 17.57
N ASN A 421 3.52 18.23 18.06
CA ASN A 421 4.66 17.75 18.85
C ASN A 421 4.22 17.11 20.17
N LEU A 422 3.23 17.71 20.83
CA LEU A 422 2.64 17.24 22.07
C LEU A 422 1.96 15.88 21.91
N ILE A 423 1.17 15.68 20.85
CA ILE A 423 0.47 14.42 20.57
C ILE A 423 1.43 13.31 20.11
N GLU A 424 2.41 13.61 19.24
CA GLU A 424 3.45 12.62 18.88
C GLU A 424 4.30 12.25 20.12
N GLY A 425 4.47 13.20 21.05
CA GLY A 425 5.38 13.05 22.20
C GLY A 425 6.85 13.07 21.77
N ASN A 426 7.17 13.86 20.73
CA ASN A 426 8.52 13.97 20.20
C ASN A 426 9.42 14.85 21.09
N TYR A 427 10.73 14.87 20.83
CA TYR A 427 11.70 15.64 21.63
C TYR A 427 11.55 17.17 21.56
N ASP A 428 10.73 17.71 20.65
CA ASP A 428 10.38 19.14 20.60
C ASP A 428 8.99 19.41 21.23
N SER A 429 8.41 18.43 21.93
CA SER A 429 7.22 18.61 22.79
C SER A 429 7.59 19.41 24.04
N CYS A 430 6.81 20.45 24.34
CA CYS A 430 7.10 21.40 25.42
C CYS A 430 7.09 20.78 26.84
N ASN A 431 6.40 19.65 27.03
CA ASN A 431 6.38 18.95 28.32
C ASN A 431 6.03 17.45 28.16
N THR A 432 6.97 16.65 27.65
CA THR A 432 6.79 15.18 27.50
C THR A 432 6.48 14.45 28.82
N ARG A 433 6.88 14.99 29.97
CA ARG A 433 6.55 14.41 31.29
C ARG A 433 5.08 14.59 31.65
N PHE A 434 4.47 15.71 31.26
CA PHE A 434 3.07 16.00 31.55
C PHE A 434 2.13 15.48 30.46
N TYR A 435 2.48 15.65 29.18
CA TYR A 435 1.64 15.25 28.05
C TYR A 435 1.95 13.87 27.47
N GLY A 436 3.06 13.22 27.86
CA GLY A 436 3.40 11.86 27.44
C GLY A 436 3.73 11.73 25.95
N ALA A 437 3.43 10.56 25.39
CA ALA A 437 3.63 10.22 23.98
C ALA A 437 2.58 9.19 23.53
N ILE A 438 1.36 9.65 23.21
CA ILE A 438 0.21 8.76 23.02
C ILE A 438 0.35 7.84 21.79
N ASP A 439 1.01 8.30 20.71
CA ASP A 439 1.37 7.46 19.54
C ASP A 439 2.17 6.22 19.97
N ALA A 440 3.26 6.42 20.72
CA ALA A 440 4.11 5.33 21.19
C ALA A 440 3.42 4.42 22.21
N LEU A 441 2.60 4.98 23.11
CA LEU A 441 1.90 4.24 24.16
C LEU A 441 0.79 3.34 23.57
N TYR A 442 0.03 3.82 22.60
CA TYR A 442 -0.97 3.02 21.89
C TYR A 442 -0.36 1.83 21.15
N ARG A 443 0.78 2.03 20.47
CA ARG A 443 1.51 0.95 19.78
C ARG A 443 2.02 -0.10 20.75
N ASP A 444 2.38 0.31 21.96
CA ASP A 444 2.82 -0.61 23.01
C ASP A 444 1.65 -1.43 23.60
N ILE A 445 0.50 -0.80 23.86
CA ILE A 445 -0.70 -1.48 24.37
C ILE A 445 -1.28 -2.46 23.33
N PHE A 446 -1.51 -1.99 22.10
CA PHE A 446 -2.23 -2.75 21.06
C PHE A 446 -1.32 -3.57 20.13
N GLY A 447 0.00 -3.45 20.28
CA GLY A 447 0.97 -4.32 19.62
C GLY A 447 1.00 -5.75 20.17
N PHE A 448 0.46 -5.97 21.39
CA PHE A 448 0.43 -7.28 22.06
C PHE A 448 1.82 -7.95 22.21
N SER A 449 2.89 -7.16 22.14
CA SER A 449 4.25 -7.58 22.47
C SER A 449 4.34 -8.02 23.94
N TYR A 450 5.25 -8.96 24.23
CA TYR A 450 5.57 -9.33 25.60
C TYR A 450 6.40 -8.24 26.29
N ASP A 451 6.03 -7.87 27.51
CA ASP A 451 6.80 -6.91 28.31
C ASP A 451 8.10 -7.54 28.79
N CYS A 452 9.22 -7.14 28.18
CA CYS A 452 10.54 -7.37 28.73
C CYS A 452 11.16 -6.06 29.23
N LYS A 453 11.61 -6.05 30.49
CA LYS A 453 12.35 -4.94 31.10
C LYS A 453 13.84 -4.90 30.71
N HIS A 454 14.30 -5.89 29.94
CA HIS A 454 15.69 -6.02 29.56
C HIS A 454 15.83 -5.84 28.05
N LYS A 455 16.49 -4.76 27.61
CA LYS A 455 16.70 -4.39 26.19
C LYS A 455 16.92 -5.58 25.24
N ASN A 456 17.87 -6.47 25.57
CA ASN A 456 18.23 -7.60 24.71
C ASN A 456 17.12 -8.64 24.44
N CYS A 457 16.02 -8.62 25.20
CA CYS A 457 14.95 -9.61 25.13
C CYS A 457 13.60 -9.02 24.71
N PHE A 458 13.55 -7.74 24.32
CA PHE A 458 12.35 -7.10 23.80
C PHE A 458 12.03 -7.64 22.39
N VAL A 459 10.77 -8.03 22.16
CA VAL A 459 10.27 -8.49 20.85
C VAL A 459 9.23 -7.50 20.34
N PRO A 460 9.57 -6.63 19.38
CA PRO A 460 8.61 -5.69 18.79
C PRO A 460 7.49 -6.41 18.04
N SER A 461 6.30 -5.82 18.09
CA SER A 461 5.17 -6.09 17.19
C SER A 461 5.28 -5.31 15.87
N ALA A 462 4.38 -5.59 14.92
CA ALA A 462 4.29 -4.83 13.67
C ALA A 462 4.10 -3.32 13.88
N LEU A 463 3.37 -2.92 14.95
CA LEU A 463 3.14 -1.53 15.33
C LEU A 463 4.39 -0.84 15.91
N GLN A 464 5.41 -1.60 16.33
CA GLN A 464 6.63 -1.07 16.96
C GLN A 464 7.82 -1.04 15.97
N ILE A 465 7.57 -1.17 14.66
CA ILE A 465 8.54 -0.99 13.57
C ILE A 465 7.86 -0.20 12.46
N TYR A 466 8.50 0.84 11.93
CA TYR A 466 7.92 1.67 10.87
C TYR A 466 7.53 0.83 9.64
N SER A 467 8.48 0.04 9.12
CA SER A 467 8.32 -0.80 7.91
C SER A 467 7.23 -1.87 7.95
N THR A 468 6.55 -2.05 9.08
CA THR A 468 5.44 -3.01 9.25
C THR A 468 4.19 -2.38 9.86
N SER A 469 4.26 -1.10 10.26
CA SER A 469 3.18 -0.43 10.99
C SER A 469 1.87 -0.40 10.19
N LEU A 470 1.95 -0.20 8.88
CA LEU A 470 0.78 -0.07 8.01
C LEU A 470 0.11 -1.41 7.66
N ARG A 471 0.72 -2.54 8.05
CA ARG A 471 0.18 -3.89 7.82
C ARG A 471 -0.90 -4.27 8.83
N ASP A 472 -0.79 -3.76 10.06
CA ASP A 472 -1.69 -4.10 11.15
C ASP A 472 -2.95 -3.19 11.11
N PRO A 473 -4.17 -3.75 10.94
CA PRO A 473 -5.41 -2.96 10.95
C PRO A 473 -5.63 -2.14 12.24
N ALA A 474 -4.97 -2.50 13.35
CA ALA A 474 -4.94 -1.69 14.56
C ALA A 474 -4.39 -0.29 14.31
N PHE A 475 -3.35 -0.14 13.48
CA PHE A 475 -2.75 1.15 13.15
C PHE A 475 -3.81 2.18 12.78
N TYR A 476 -4.73 1.80 11.89
CA TYR A 476 -5.79 2.70 11.41
C TYR A 476 -6.81 3.03 12.50
N ARG A 477 -7.14 2.10 13.41
CA ARG A 477 -8.00 2.42 14.58
C ARG A 477 -7.30 3.35 15.58
N LEU A 478 -6.00 3.14 15.83
CA LEU A 478 -5.19 4.02 16.69
C LEU A 478 -5.11 5.43 16.10
N TYR A 479 -4.80 5.55 14.81
CA TYR A 479 -4.72 6.85 14.14
C TYR A 479 -6.07 7.53 13.96
N LYS A 480 -7.18 6.81 13.84
CA LYS A 480 -8.52 7.41 13.92
C LYS A 480 -8.71 8.14 15.26
N ARG A 481 -8.36 7.48 16.38
CA ARG A 481 -8.44 8.08 17.72
C ARG A 481 -7.46 9.26 17.89
N ILE A 482 -6.21 9.11 17.46
CA ILE A 482 -5.21 10.21 17.50
C ILE A 482 -5.67 11.42 16.67
N LEU A 483 -6.16 11.21 15.45
CA LEU A 483 -6.62 12.30 14.57
C LEU A 483 -7.85 13.02 15.15
N SER A 484 -8.68 12.34 15.96
CA SER A 484 -9.84 12.97 16.62
C SER A 484 -9.45 14.17 17.51
N TYR A 485 -8.27 14.17 18.14
CA TYR A 485 -7.75 15.31 18.91
C TYR A 485 -7.45 16.50 18.01
N PHE A 486 -6.81 16.26 16.86
CA PHE A 486 -6.55 17.31 15.86
C PHE A 486 -7.86 17.82 15.25
N PHE A 487 -8.83 16.96 14.98
CA PHE A 487 -10.15 17.38 14.47
C PHE A 487 -10.89 18.25 15.49
N ARG A 488 -10.85 17.92 16.79
CA ARG A 488 -11.40 18.76 17.87
C ARG A 488 -10.77 20.15 17.88
N TYR A 489 -9.44 20.23 17.78
CA TYR A 489 -8.72 21.51 17.63
C TYR A 489 -9.15 22.28 16.37
N LYS A 490 -9.18 21.61 15.20
CA LYS A 490 -9.57 22.22 13.92
C LYS A 490 -11.02 22.72 13.92
N CYS A 491 -11.91 22.12 14.71
CA CYS A 491 -13.28 22.59 14.94
C CYS A 491 -13.38 23.82 15.85
N HIS A 492 -12.39 24.07 16.72
CA HIS A 492 -12.32 25.30 17.53
C HIS A 492 -11.68 26.48 16.78
N LEU A 493 -11.00 26.24 15.66
CA LEU A 493 -10.51 27.32 14.80
C LEU A 493 -11.68 28.11 14.17
N PRO A 494 -11.55 29.43 13.99
CA PRO A 494 -12.48 30.19 13.17
C PRO A 494 -12.61 29.58 11.78
N SER A 495 -13.86 29.34 11.32
CA SER A 495 -14.12 28.94 9.93
C SER A 495 -13.57 29.99 8.97
N TYR A 496 -13.17 29.57 7.77
CA TYR A 496 -12.77 30.51 6.73
C TYR A 496 -13.87 31.53 6.42
N THR A 497 -13.44 32.75 6.11
CA THR A 497 -14.25 33.82 5.54
C THR A 497 -14.30 33.69 4.02
N ARG A 498 -15.31 34.30 3.38
CA ARG A 498 -15.41 34.33 1.91
C ARG A 498 -14.15 34.90 1.27
N SER A 499 -13.58 35.96 1.84
CA SER A 499 -12.38 36.65 1.37
C SER A 499 -11.08 35.83 1.44
N GLU A 500 -11.02 34.79 2.27
CA GLU A 500 -9.85 33.89 2.33
C GLU A 500 -9.87 32.79 1.27
N LEU A 501 -11.03 32.56 0.65
CA LEU A 501 -11.31 31.44 -0.25
C LEU A 501 -11.63 31.88 -1.68
N GLU A 502 -12.36 32.98 -1.83
CA GLU A 502 -12.78 33.50 -3.13
C GLU A 502 -11.58 34.07 -3.90
N PHE A 503 -11.51 33.77 -5.19
CA PHE A 503 -10.54 34.37 -6.12
C PHE A 503 -11.28 35.26 -7.13
N PRO A 504 -11.45 36.57 -6.85
CA PRO A 504 -12.20 37.46 -7.73
C PRO A 504 -11.60 37.54 -9.14
N GLY A 505 -12.44 37.27 -10.13
CA GLY A 505 -12.06 37.23 -11.55
C GLY A 505 -11.46 35.90 -12.01
N ILE A 506 -11.63 34.81 -11.25
CA ILE A 506 -11.34 33.44 -11.67
C ILE A 506 -12.62 32.60 -11.54
N LYS A 507 -12.94 31.82 -12.57
CA LYS A 507 -14.02 30.84 -12.56
C LYS A 507 -13.59 29.55 -13.24
N ILE A 508 -13.75 28.43 -12.56
CA ILE A 508 -13.65 27.10 -13.18
C ILE A 508 -14.96 26.86 -13.94
N GLU A 509 -14.87 26.57 -15.23
CA GLU A 509 -16.01 26.35 -16.11
C GLU A 509 -16.32 24.86 -16.30
N ASP A 510 -15.29 24.01 -16.41
CA ASP A 510 -15.42 22.54 -16.35
C ASP A 510 -14.10 21.89 -15.90
N VAL A 511 -14.20 20.67 -15.37
CA VAL A 511 -13.09 19.76 -15.10
C VAL A 511 -13.38 18.43 -15.77
N LYS A 512 -12.51 17.98 -16.66
CA LYS A 512 -12.56 16.65 -17.29
C LYS A 512 -11.30 15.88 -16.90
N VAL A 513 -11.41 14.56 -16.89
CA VAL A 513 -10.30 13.65 -16.59
C VAL A 513 -10.41 12.50 -17.58
N ASP A 514 -9.27 12.02 -18.09
CA ASP A 514 -9.29 10.81 -18.92
C ASP A 514 -9.72 9.58 -18.11
N LYS A 515 -9.94 8.45 -18.78
CA LYS A 515 -10.46 7.25 -18.14
C LYS A 515 -9.51 6.73 -17.06
N LEU A 516 -9.93 6.85 -15.80
CA LEU A 516 -9.23 6.31 -14.64
C LEU A 516 -9.30 4.78 -14.65
N VAL A 517 -8.15 4.11 -14.76
CA VAL A 517 -8.04 2.65 -14.80
C VAL A 517 -6.94 2.17 -13.87
N THR A 518 -7.27 1.23 -12.99
CA THR A 518 -6.34 0.52 -12.12
C THR A 518 -6.26 -0.96 -12.51
N PHE A 519 -5.16 -1.61 -12.14
CA PHE A 519 -4.90 -3.02 -12.43
C PHE A 519 -3.90 -3.59 -11.42
N MET A 520 -3.79 -4.93 -11.36
CA MET A 520 -2.71 -5.59 -10.61
C MET A 520 -1.59 -5.95 -11.58
N GLU A 521 -0.36 -5.53 -11.28
CA GLU A 521 0.83 -5.85 -12.05
C GLU A 521 1.79 -6.74 -11.26
N PRO A 522 2.53 -7.65 -11.92
CA PRO A 522 3.69 -8.29 -11.31
C PRO A 522 4.84 -7.28 -11.18
N TYR A 523 5.49 -7.25 -10.01
CA TYR A 523 6.70 -6.49 -9.76
C TYR A 523 7.75 -7.36 -9.07
N GLU A 524 9.02 -7.20 -9.46
CA GLU A 524 10.16 -7.96 -8.96
C GLU A 524 11.04 -7.10 -8.05
N TYR A 525 11.20 -7.53 -6.80
CA TYR A 525 12.02 -6.88 -5.79
C TYR A 525 13.31 -7.64 -5.58
N PHE A 526 14.45 -6.95 -5.58
CA PHE A 526 15.73 -7.56 -5.20
C PHE A 526 15.74 -7.89 -3.70
N ILE A 527 16.22 -9.07 -3.32
CA ILE A 527 16.16 -9.54 -1.93
C ILE A 527 17.42 -10.30 -1.49
N ASN A 528 18.60 -9.92 -2.01
CA ASN A 528 19.87 -10.59 -1.66
C ASN A 528 20.13 -10.65 -0.14
N ASN A 529 19.85 -9.58 0.61
CA ASN A 529 20.01 -9.57 2.07
C ASN A 529 19.07 -10.56 2.81
N ALA A 530 18.22 -11.33 2.13
CA ALA A 530 17.46 -12.42 2.71
C ALA A 530 18.32 -13.68 2.96
N VAL A 531 19.55 -13.75 2.43
CA VAL A 531 20.45 -14.89 2.58
C VAL A 531 21.82 -14.48 3.13
N THR A 532 22.45 -15.40 3.85
CA THR A 532 23.82 -15.28 4.36
C THR A 532 24.80 -15.72 3.29
N VAL A 533 25.86 -14.93 3.05
CA VAL A 533 26.88 -15.19 2.01
C VAL A 533 28.27 -15.40 2.60
N ASP A 534 29.14 -16.11 1.88
CA ASP A 534 30.48 -16.48 2.33
C ASP A 534 31.49 -15.31 2.25
N THR A 535 31.41 -14.50 1.18
CA THR A 535 32.21 -13.26 1.03
C THR A 535 31.35 -12.11 0.51
N PHE A 536 31.80 -10.86 0.71
CA PHE A 536 31.08 -9.70 0.18
C PHE A 536 30.98 -9.77 -1.35
N LYS A 537 32.07 -10.14 -2.02
CA LYS A 537 32.16 -10.26 -3.47
C LYS A 537 31.23 -11.31 -4.06
N ASP A 538 31.12 -12.47 -3.41
CA ASP A 538 30.18 -13.52 -3.82
C ASP A 538 28.74 -13.00 -3.70
N GLY A 539 28.40 -12.36 -2.58
CA GLY A 539 27.09 -11.75 -2.37
C GLY A 539 26.75 -10.59 -3.30
N MET A 540 27.75 -9.92 -3.89
CA MET A 540 27.57 -8.92 -4.95
C MET A 540 27.39 -9.56 -6.34
N SER A 541 27.75 -10.83 -6.51
CA SER A 541 27.61 -11.59 -7.77
C SER A 541 26.33 -12.42 -7.82
N PHE A 542 25.85 -12.90 -6.67
CA PHE A 542 24.55 -13.53 -6.51
C PHE A 542 23.43 -12.54 -6.83
N ASN A 543 22.30 -13.01 -7.38
CA ASN A 543 21.11 -12.18 -7.58
C ASN A 543 19.87 -13.03 -7.33
N ILE A 544 19.02 -12.58 -6.40
CA ILE A 544 17.72 -13.19 -6.12
C ILE A 544 16.62 -12.13 -6.01
N LYS A 545 15.46 -12.43 -6.60
CA LYS A 545 14.30 -11.54 -6.63
C LYS A 545 13.04 -12.24 -6.13
N ALA A 546 12.20 -11.49 -5.41
CA ALA A 546 10.85 -11.88 -5.05
C ALA A 546 9.85 -11.17 -5.96
N LYS A 547 8.93 -11.93 -6.58
CA LYS A 547 7.84 -11.39 -7.37
C LYS A 547 6.58 -11.29 -6.51
N LYS A 548 5.99 -10.09 -6.42
CA LYS A 548 4.64 -9.88 -5.86
C LYS A 548 3.76 -9.21 -6.91
N TYR A 549 2.45 -9.34 -6.74
CA TYR A 549 1.49 -8.51 -7.47
C TYR A 549 1.14 -7.29 -6.63
N ARG A 550 1.14 -6.12 -7.25
CA ARG A 550 0.81 -4.83 -6.61
C ARG A 550 -0.23 -4.08 -7.43
N LEU A 551 -0.98 -3.18 -6.79
CA LEU A 551 -1.86 -2.25 -7.48
C LEU A 551 -1.02 -1.27 -8.31
N ASN A 552 -1.44 -0.96 -9.52
CA ASN A 552 -0.95 0.15 -10.34
C ASN A 552 -2.12 0.79 -11.13
N TYR A 553 -1.85 1.88 -11.84
CA TYR A 553 -2.82 2.64 -12.62
C TYR A 553 -2.29 3.03 -14.01
N LYS A 554 -3.20 3.26 -14.96
CA LYS A 554 -2.85 3.77 -16.30
C LYS A 554 -2.72 5.31 -16.21
N PRO A 555 -1.62 5.92 -16.70
CA PRO A 555 -1.46 7.37 -16.70
C PRO A 555 -2.63 8.08 -17.38
N PHE A 556 -2.97 9.26 -16.87
CA PHE A 556 -4.12 10.05 -17.33
C PHE A 556 -3.86 11.55 -17.16
N THR A 557 -4.63 12.37 -17.88
CA THR A 557 -4.53 13.83 -17.84
C THR A 557 -5.78 14.45 -17.21
N TYR A 558 -5.58 15.47 -16.39
CA TYR A 558 -6.62 16.41 -15.96
C TYR A 558 -6.71 17.55 -16.98
N HIS A 559 -7.93 17.88 -17.40
CA HIS A 559 -8.23 18.99 -18.31
C HIS A 559 -9.15 19.97 -17.57
N ILE A 560 -8.62 21.13 -17.18
CA ILE A 560 -9.32 22.12 -16.35
C ILE A 560 -9.53 23.39 -17.17
N ASP A 561 -10.79 23.69 -17.50
CA ASP A 561 -11.19 24.88 -18.25
C ASP A 561 -11.48 26.03 -17.26
N VAL A 562 -10.69 27.11 -17.30
CA VAL A 562 -10.73 28.23 -16.35
C VAL A 562 -10.85 29.56 -17.08
N LYS A 563 -11.94 30.28 -16.83
CA LYS A 563 -12.12 31.66 -17.27
C LYS A 563 -11.45 32.62 -16.29
N SER A 564 -10.69 33.58 -16.81
CA SER A 564 -10.14 34.69 -16.03
C SER A 564 -10.46 36.07 -16.61
N ASP A 565 -10.77 37.02 -15.74
CA ASP A 565 -11.06 38.41 -16.12
C ASP A 565 -9.79 39.29 -16.15
N LYS A 566 -8.63 38.79 -15.67
CA LYS A 566 -7.35 39.53 -15.58
C LYS A 566 -6.16 38.57 -15.71
N ASN A 567 -5.01 39.06 -16.19
CA ASN A 567 -3.77 38.29 -16.10
C ASN A 567 -3.38 38.15 -14.62
N THR A 568 -3.20 36.92 -14.12
CA THR A 568 -2.91 36.65 -12.70
C THR A 568 -2.27 35.28 -12.52
N LYS A 569 -1.49 35.07 -11.46
CA LYS A 569 -0.94 33.76 -11.08
C LYS A 569 -1.78 33.16 -9.96
N GLY A 570 -2.07 31.87 -10.05
CA GLY A 570 -2.89 31.17 -9.07
C GLY A 570 -2.36 29.78 -8.76
N MET A 571 -2.55 29.34 -7.52
CA MET A 571 -2.34 27.96 -7.09
C MET A 571 -3.54 27.11 -7.48
N VAL A 572 -3.29 25.94 -8.04
CA VAL A 572 -4.25 24.87 -8.28
C VAL A 572 -3.95 23.73 -7.30
N ARG A 573 -4.97 23.25 -6.59
CA ARG A 573 -4.92 22.00 -5.82
C ARG A 573 -6.01 21.04 -6.30
N ILE A 574 -5.67 19.77 -6.38
CA ILE A 574 -6.55 18.68 -6.82
C ILE A 574 -6.64 17.66 -5.69
N PHE A 575 -7.86 17.33 -5.27
CA PHE A 575 -8.13 16.33 -4.23
C PHE A 575 -9.05 15.24 -4.77
N LEU A 576 -8.90 14.02 -4.24
CA LEU A 576 -9.81 12.90 -4.46
C LEU A 576 -10.40 12.47 -3.12
N GLY A 577 -11.73 12.39 -3.06
CA GLY A 577 -12.45 11.95 -1.87
C GLY A 577 -13.56 10.96 -2.19
N PRO A 578 -14.23 10.45 -1.15
CA PRO A 578 -15.39 9.58 -1.29
C PRO A 578 -16.49 10.23 -2.15
N SER A 579 -17.20 9.42 -2.94
CA SER A 579 -18.45 9.88 -3.56
C SER A 579 -19.54 10.01 -2.49
N MET A 580 -20.52 10.87 -2.76
CA MET A 580 -21.62 11.10 -1.83
C MET A 580 -22.64 9.99 -1.89
N ASP A 581 -23.13 9.58 -0.72
CA ASP A 581 -24.40 8.90 -0.63
C ASP A 581 -25.51 9.97 -0.63
N GLU A 582 -26.07 10.24 -1.81
CA GLU A 582 -27.16 11.21 -2.04
C GLU A 582 -28.40 10.93 -1.16
N TYR A 583 -28.55 9.69 -0.66
CA TYR A 583 -29.66 9.31 0.21
C TYR A 583 -29.60 9.97 1.60
N TYR A 584 -28.39 10.27 2.11
CA TYR A 584 -28.21 10.79 3.48
C TYR A 584 -27.82 12.27 3.55
N PHE A 585 -27.19 12.84 2.52
CA PHE A 585 -26.68 14.22 2.56
C PHE A 585 -26.98 15.01 1.29
N LYS A 586 -27.44 16.27 1.46
CA LYS A 586 -27.32 17.28 0.39
C LYS A 586 -25.86 17.72 0.27
N GLU A 587 -25.39 17.91 -0.96
CA GLU A 587 -23.97 18.15 -1.27
C GLU A 587 -23.22 19.11 -0.33
N PRO A 588 -23.77 20.30 0.02
CA PRO A 588 -23.03 21.27 0.82
C PRO A 588 -22.71 20.78 2.25
N ASN A 589 -23.57 19.93 2.84
CA ASN A 589 -23.37 19.42 4.20
C ASN A 589 -22.42 18.22 4.24
N TYR A 590 -22.33 17.44 3.16
CA TYR A 590 -21.47 16.27 3.11
C TYR A 590 -20.00 16.64 3.38
N MET A 591 -19.51 17.69 2.73
CA MET A 591 -18.14 18.18 2.87
C MET A 591 -17.82 18.69 4.28
N PHE A 592 -18.80 19.26 4.99
CA PHE A 592 -18.62 19.69 6.38
C PHE A 592 -18.28 18.51 7.32
N TYR A 593 -18.79 17.31 7.03
CA TYR A 593 -18.51 16.09 7.80
C TYR A 593 -17.37 15.22 7.25
N ASN A 594 -16.99 15.40 5.97
CA ASN A 594 -16.04 14.54 5.26
C ASN A 594 -14.75 15.24 4.79
N TRP A 595 -14.49 16.50 5.15
CA TRP A 595 -13.31 17.25 4.70
C TRP A 595 -11.98 16.51 4.89
N TYR A 596 -11.82 15.75 5.98
CA TYR A 596 -10.62 14.96 6.30
C TYR A 596 -10.53 13.60 5.57
N ASN A 597 -11.55 13.22 4.79
CA ASN A 597 -11.56 11.99 3.97
C ASN A 597 -11.04 12.22 2.54
N PHE A 598 -10.51 13.41 2.24
CA PHE A 598 -9.93 13.78 0.94
C PHE A 598 -8.40 13.62 0.94
N VAL A 599 -7.88 13.01 -0.13
CA VAL A 599 -6.46 12.87 -0.46
C VAL A 599 -6.06 13.99 -1.41
N GLU A 600 -5.00 14.74 -1.11
CA GLU A 600 -4.42 15.76 -1.99
C GLU A 600 -3.57 15.05 -3.07
N LEU A 601 -4.06 15.05 -4.31
CA LEU A 601 -3.44 14.34 -5.44
C LEU A 601 -2.39 15.18 -6.17
N ASP A 602 -2.55 16.51 -6.21
CA ASP A 602 -1.57 17.41 -6.83
C ASP A 602 -1.71 18.87 -6.38
N LYS A 603 -0.62 19.63 -6.50
CA LYS A 603 -0.50 21.04 -6.13
C LYS A 603 0.54 21.73 -7.02
N PHE A 604 0.13 22.75 -7.78
CA PHE A 604 1.01 23.51 -8.69
C PHE A 604 0.49 24.94 -8.90
N TYR A 605 1.34 25.85 -9.42
CA TYR A 605 0.90 27.20 -9.81
C TYR A 605 0.67 27.30 -11.33
N PHE A 606 -0.17 28.24 -11.75
CA PHE A 606 -0.49 28.51 -13.16
C PHE A 606 -0.63 30.01 -13.43
N ASP A 607 -0.15 30.44 -14.61
CA ASP A 607 -0.19 31.83 -15.09
C ASP A 607 -1.41 32.10 -15.99
N PHE A 608 -2.56 32.37 -15.37
CA PHE A 608 -3.81 32.68 -16.05
C PHE A 608 -3.72 33.96 -16.88
N LYS A 609 -4.26 33.90 -18.10
CA LYS A 609 -4.45 35.03 -19.01
C LYS A 609 -5.92 35.43 -19.07
N VAL A 610 -6.19 36.68 -19.41
CA VAL A 610 -7.56 37.18 -19.69
C VAL A 610 -8.23 36.30 -20.75
N GLY A 611 -9.45 35.86 -20.47
CA GLY A 611 -10.24 34.99 -21.35
C GLY A 611 -10.31 33.56 -20.82
N MET A 612 -10.40 32.59 -21.73
CA MET A 612 -10.41 31.17 -21.40
C MET A 612 -8.99 30.62 -21.35
N ASN A 613 -8.70 29.80 -20.34
CA ASN A 613 -7.46 29.05 -20.17
C ASN A 613 -7.83 27.58 -20.05
N THR A 614 -7.09 26.69 -20.68
CA THR A 614 -7.22 25.24 -20.48
C THR A 614 -5.92 24.73 -19.90
N ILE A 615 -5.99 24.09 -18.74
CA ILE A 615 -4.84 23.47 -18.06
C ILE A 615 -4.86 21.99 -18.40
N GLU A 616 -3.81 21.50 -19.05
CA GLU A 616 -3.49 20.08 -19.16
C GLU A 616 -2.45 19.72 -18.09
N ARG A 617 -2.75 18.71 -17.27
CA ARG A 617 -1.87 18.28 -16.18
C ARG A 617 -1.82 16.76 -16.12
N TYR A 618 -0.65 16.17 -16.25
CA TYR A 618 -0.48 14.71 -16.28
C TYR A 618 -0.36 14.16 -14.86
N SER A 619 -0.95 13.00 -14.59
CA SER A 619 -0.86 12.32 -13.27
C SER A 619 0.60 12.10 -12.82
N SER A 620 1.49 11.84 -13.77
CA SER A 620 2.93 11.63 -13.55
C SER A 620 3.70 12.88 -13.12
N GLU A 621 3.11 14.07 -13.20
CA GLU A 621 3.73 15.32 -12.74
C GLU A 621 3.37 15.67 -11.29
N SER A 622 2.59 14.83 -10.60
CA SER A 622 2.17 15.06 -9.22
C SER A 622 3.38 15.30 -8.30
N VAL A 623 3.33 16.41 -7.57
CA VAL A 623 4.39 16.78 -6.61
C VAL A 623 4.48 15.81 -5.42
N TYR A 624 3.44 15.01 -5.16
CA TYR A 624 3.37 14.12 -3.99
C TYR A 624 3.96 12.72 -4.23
N THR A 625 3.85 12.19 -5.46
CA THR A 625 4.35 10.85 -5.79
C THR A 625 5.81 10.83 -6.22
N ALA A 626 6.43 9.65 -6.18
CA ALA A 626 7.71 9.38 -6.82
C ALA A 626 7.66 8.05 -7.59
N LYS A 627 8.59 7.91 -8.55
CA LYS A 627 8.84 6.63 -9.24
C LYS A 627 9.41 5.61 -8.25
N ASP A 628 9.31 4.33 -8.60
CA ASP A 628 9.95 3.26 -7.86
C ASP A 628 11.47 3.45 -7.76
N PHE A 629 12.07 2.92 -6.69
CA PHE A 629 13.52 2.83 -6.60
C PHE A 629 14.09 1.97 -7.73
N MET A 630 15.23 2.37 -8.27
CA MET A 630 16.08 1.49 -9.06
C MET A 630 16.62 0.39 -8.12
N GLY A 631 16.26 -0.86 -8.39
CA GLY A 631 16.72 -1.98 -7.56
C GLY A 631 18.24 -2.10 -7.54
N SER A 632 18.80 -2.55 -6.41
CA SER A 632 20.26 -2.61 -6.18
C SER A 632 21.03 -3.30 -7.32
N ASP A 633 20.46 -4.34 -7.93
CA ASP A 633 21.09 -5.10 -9.02
C ASP A 633 21.34 -4.27 -10.29
N TYR A 634 20.53 -3.24 -10.53
CA TYR A 634 20.75 -2.26 -11.60
C TYR A 634 21.53 -1.04 -11.09
N PHE A 635 21.26 -0.60 -9.87
CA PHE A 635 21.92 0.56 -9.26
C PHE A 635 23.44 0.37 -9.19
N TYR A 636 23.90 -0.77 -8.68
CA TYR A 636 25.32 -1.10 -8.63
C TYR A 636 25.94 -1.20 -10.03
N LYS A 637 25.28 -1.84 -10.99
CA LYS A 637 25.78 -1.93 -12.38
C LYS A 637 25.98 -0.53 -12.99
N LYS A 638 25.04 0.40 -12.79
CA LYS A 638 25.18 1.79 -13.23
C LYS A 638 26.32 2.50 -12.49
N LEU A 639 26.42 2.32 -11.18
CA LEU A 639 27.43 2.96 -10.34
C LEU A 639 28.86 2.52 -10.69
N TYR A 640 29.12 1.21 -10.82
CA TYR A 640 30.45 0.70 -11.21
C TYR A 640 30.87 1.17 -12.60
N LYS A 641 30.00 1.06 -13.61
CA LYS A 641 30.26 1.62 -14.95
C LYS A 641 30.59 3.11 -14.94
N SER A 642 29.99 3.86 -14.02
CA SER A 642 30.23 5.30 -13.89
C SER A 642 31.57 5.61 -13.22
N ILE A 643 31.96 4.84 -12.21
CA ILE A 643 33.30 4.91 -11.59
C ILE A 643 34.39 4.53 -12.60
N GLU A 644 34.11 3.56 -13.48
CA GLU A 644 34.98 3.17 -14.60
C GLU A 644 35.00 4.19 -15.77
N GLY A 645 34.19 5.25 -15.71
CA GLY A 645 34.10 6.28 -16.75
C GLY A 645 33.40 5.83 -18.04
N SER A 646 32.68 4.71 -18.03
CA SER A 646 32.00 4.15 -19.21
C SER A 646 30.64 4.80 -19.50
N GLU A 647 29.89 5.20 -18.47
CA GLU A 647 28.56 5.82 -18.57
C GLU A 647 28.40 6.92 -17.51
N PRO A 648 27.65 8.02 -17.76
CA PRO A 648 27.43 9.05 -16.74
C PRO A 648 26.39 8.61 -15.69
N PHE A 649 26.68 8.86 -14.41
CA PHE A 649 25.69 8.73 -13.35
C PHE A 649 24.91 10.02 -13.17
N THR A 650 23.58 9.92 -13.19
CA THR A 650 22.66 11.04 -12.95
C THR A 650 21.78 10.76 -11.73
N TYR A 651 21.58 11.79 -10.91
CA TYR A 651 20.70 11.80 -9.75
C TYR A 651 19.79 13.04 -9.78
N SER A 652 18.70 13.02 -9.02
CA SER A 652 17.76 14.15 -8.92
C SER A 652 17.64 14.63 -7.48
N GLU A 653 17.29 15.90 -7.30
CA GLU A 653 17.09 16.49 -5.97
C GLU A 653 15.94 15.83 -5.19
N LYS A 654 14.89 15.38 -5.89
CA LYS A 654 13.82 14.56 -5.31
C LYS A 654 14.09 13.10 -5.66
N VAL A 655 14.54 12.35 -4.65
CA VAL A 655 14.85 10.92 -4.75
C VAL A 655 13.61 10.06 -4.49
N TYR A 656 12.69 10.51 -3.63
CA TYR A 656 11.57 9.70 -3.16
C TYR A 656 10.28 10.51 -2.84
N GLY A 657 9.20 9.80 -2.51
CA GLY A 657 7.85 10.34 -2.35
C GLY A 657 6.83 9.23 -2.10
N PHE A 658 5.52 9.55 -2.14
CA PHE A 658 4.49 8.52 -2.05
C PHE A 658 4.55 7.57 -3.26
N PRO A 659 4.30 6.26 -3.12
CA PRO A 659 4.43 5.32 -4.24
C PRO A 659 3.47 5.66 -5.38
N ASN A 660 4.00 5.94 -6.58
CA ASN A 660 3.18 6.30 -7.74
C ASN A 660 2.17 5.20 -8.09
N ASN A 661 2.51 3.92 -7.92
CA ASN A 661 1.59 2.81 -8.19
C ASN A 661 0.30 2.86 -7.35
N LEU A 662 0.31 3.56 -6.21
CA LEU A 662 -0.84 3.76 -5.33
C LEU A 662 -1.55 5.12 -5.50
N TYR A 663 -1.27 5.87 -6.58
CA TYR A 663 -1.88 7.19 -6.84
C TYR A 663 -3.41 7.18 -6.80
N LEU A 664 -4.03 6.13 -7.35
CA LEU A 664 -5.47 5.88 -7.26
C LEU A 664 -5.78 4.72 -6.30
N PRO A 665 -6.91 4.75 -5.58
CA PRO A 665 -7.46 3.57 -4.93
C PRO A 665 -7.91 2.55 -5.98
N LYS A 666 -8.04 1.27 -5.60
CA LYS A 666 -8.46 0.21 -6.51
C LYS A 666 -9.86 0.48 -7.07
N GLY A 667 -10.02 0.34 -8.38
CA GLY A 667 -11.31 0.51 -9.03
C GLY A 667 -12.27 -0.68 -8.89
N ALA A 668 -13.43 -0.55 -9.52
CA ALA A 668 -14.35 -1.66 -9.78
C ALA A 668 -14.50 -1.88 -11.30
N VAL A 669 -14.90 -3.08 -11.74
CA VAL A 669 -15.07 -3.37 -13.18
C VAL A 669 -16.06 -2.41 -13.84
N GLY A 670 -17.19 -2.12 -13.17
CA GLY A 670 -18.17 -1.11 -13.60
C GLY A 670 -17.77 0.35 -13.38
N GLY A 671 -16.63 0.61 -12.72
CA GLY A 671 -16.24 1.93 -12.22
C GLY A 671 -16.67 2.15 -10.77
N MET A 672 -15.72 2.38 -9.88
CA MET A 672 -15.95 2.76 -8.47
C MET A 672 -16.15 4.29 -8.40
N PRO A 673 -17.28 4.80 -7.88
CA PRO A 673 -17.53 6.23 -7.83
C PRO A 673 -16.72 6.92 -6.73
N PHE A 674 -16.06 8.01 -7.10
CA PHE A 674 -15.38 8.97 -6.22
C PHE A 674 -15.69 10.40 -6.67
N LYS A 675 -15.33 11.40 -5.84
CA LYS A 675 -15.48 12.81 -6.19
C LYS A 675 -14.12 13.50 -6.20
N LEU A 676 -13.76 14.08 -7.34
CA LEU A 676 -12.61 14.96 -7.50
C LEU A 676 -13.01 16.37 -7.09
N TYR A 677 -12.16 17.06 -6.35
CA TYR A 677 -12.33 18.46 -5.95
C TYR A 677 -11.14 19.28 -6.45
N VAL A 678 -11.41 20.32 -7.24
CA VAL A 678 -10.41 21.25 -7.75
C VAL A 678 -10.64 22.61 -7.12
N PHE A 679 -9.58 23.21 -6.60
CA PHE A 679 -9.61 24.53 -6.00
C PHE A 679 -8.47 25.40 -6.54
N ILE A 680 -8.82 26.64 -6.91
CA ILE A 680 -7.86 27.63 -7.42
C ILE A 680 -7.87 28.86 -6.51
N TYR A 681 -6.71 29.31 -6.03
CA TYR A 681 -6.59 30.48 -5.16
C TYR A 681 -5.40 31.37 -5.56
N PRO A 682 -5.33 32.63 -5.12
CA PRO A 682 -4.22 33.52 -5.47
C PRO A 682 -2.88 32.96 -5.03
N PHE A 683 -1.88 32.98 -5.92
CA PHE A 683 -0.51 32.64 -5.57
C PHE A 683 0.26 33.91 -5.21
N GLU A 684 0.94 33.88 -4.06
CA GLU A 684 1.72 35.01 -3.53
C GLU A 684 3.21 34.62 -3.46
N GLU A 685 4.00 35.03 -4.47
CA GLU A 685 5.44 34.74 -4.53
C GLU A 685 6.19 35.21 -3.27
N SER A 686 5.79 36.35 -2.69
CA SER A 686 6.37 36.91 -1.46
C SER A 686 6.10 36.09 -0.19
N LYS A 687 5.15 35.16 -0.21
CA LYS A 687 4.85 34.22 0.89
C LYS A 687 5.36 32.81 0.62
N THR A 688 5.99 32.58 -0.52
CA THR A 688 6.42 31.26 -0.94
C THR A 688 7.83 30.96 -0.44
N THR A 689 7.99 29.91 0.35
CA THR A 689 9.28 29.36 0.79
C THR A 689 9.48 27.96 0.22
N PHE A 690 10.74 27.59 -0.02
CA PHE A 690 11.10 26.24 -0.41
C PHE A 690 11.84 25.57 0.75
N PHE A 691 11.35 24.40 1.13
CA PHE A 691 12.01 23.55 2.13
C PHE A 691 12.70 22.41 1.40
N ASP A 692 14.02 22.30 1.54
CA ASP A 692 14.81 21.25 0.93
C ASP A 692 14.84 20.04 1.86
N PHE A 693 14.01 19.04 1.57
CA PHE A 693 13.85 17.86 2.42
C PHE A 693 14.78 16.72 2.00
N PRO A 694 15.53 16.11 2.94
CA PRO A 694 16.31 14.91 2.65
C PRO A 694 15.47 13.83 1.97
N MET A 695 15.96 13.28 0.85
CA MET A 695 15.28 12.34 -0.06
C MET A 695 14.02 12.89 -0.77
N PHE A 696 13.20 13.74 -0.15
CA PHE A 696 11.94 14.23 -0.73
C PHE A 696 12.11 15.50 -1.61
N GLY A 697 13.28 16.14 -1.56
CA GLY A 697 13.66 17.29 -2.38
C GLY A 697 13.01 18.61 -1.97
N LYS A 698 13.13 19.62 -2.82
CA LYS A 698 12.57 20.96 -2.62
C LYS A 698 11.02 20.93 -2.66
N MET A 699 10.38 21.03 -1.50
CA MET A 699 8.92 21.19 -1.38
C MET A 699 8.54 22.67 -1.29
N MET A 700 7.55 23.08 -2.08
CA MET A 700 7.01 24.44 -2.07
C MET A 700 5.95 24.63 -0.98
N TYR A 701 6.22 25.53 -0.04
CA TYR A 701 5.27 26.02 0.96
C TYR A 701 4.83 27.44 0.60
N ASP A 702 3.54 27.63 0.36
CA ASP A 702 2.93 28.85 -0.20
C ASP A 702 2.28 29.73 0.87
N GLY A 703 2.69 29.60 2.14
CA GLY A 703 2.10 30.31 3.27
C GLY A 703 0.67 29.87 3.61
N LYS A 704 0.22 28.72 3.10
CA LYS A 704 -1.08 28.10 3.40
C LYS A 704 -0.87 26.76 4.12
N PRO A 705 -1.76 26.38 5.06
CA PRO A 705 -1.69 25.08 5.72
C PRO A 705 -1.63 23.89 4.74
N PHE A 706 -1.03 22.79 5.18
CA PHE A 706 -1.11 21.53 4.45
C PHE A 706 -2.56 21.03 4.39
N GLY A 707 -3.04 20.64 3.20
CA GLY A 707 -4.45 20.30 2.95
C GLY A 707 -5.41 21.47 2.67
N PHE A 708 -4.98 22.75 2.75
CA PHE A 708 -5.84 23.91 2.45
C PHE A 708 -6.59 23.78 1.10
N PRO A 709 -7.92 23.96 1.02
CA PRO A 709 -8.83 24.53 2.02
C PRO A 709 -9.55 23.47 2.87
N LEU A 710 -9.19 22.20 2.69
CA LEU A 710 -9.71 21.03 3.42
C LEU A 710 -8.81 20.65 4.60
N ASP A 711 -8.10 21.60 5.21
CA ASP A 711 -7.33 21.36 6.44
C ASP A 711 -8.17 21.58 7.71
N LYS A 712 -9.39 22.13 7.59
CA LYS A 712 -10.36 22.35 8.68
C LYS A 712 -11.80 22.40 8.14
N PRO A 713 -12.84 22.32 9.00
CA PRO A 713 -14.23 22.42 8.56
C PRO A 713 -14.54 23.77 7.87
N MET A 714 -15.16 23.70 6.70
CA MET A 714 -15.58 24.86 5.91
C MET A 714 -17.11 24.96 5.83
N LYS A 715 -17.65 26.19 5.80
CA LYS A 715 -19.11 26.39 5.76
C LYS A 715 -19.68 25.92 4.41
N PRO A 716 -20.80 25.16 4.42
CA PRO A 716 -21.39 24.53 3.23
C PRO A 716 -21.48 25.40 1.95
N TRP A 717 -21.93 26.64 2.06
CA TRP A 717 -22.15 27.55 0.93
C TRP A 717 -20.87 28.18 0.34
N PHE A 718 -19.69 27.86 0.85
CA PHE A 718 -18.43 28.26 0.20
C PHE A 718 -17.98 27.27 -0.88
N PHE A 719 -18.53 26.05 -0.90
CA PHE A 719 -18.25 25.07 -1.96
C PHE A 719 -18.82 25.49 -3.33
N ASP A 720 -19.78 26.45 -3.35
CA ASP A 720 -20.36 27.05 -4.55
C ASP A 720 -19.57 28.27 -5.09
N LEU A 721 -18.36 28.55 -4.57
CA LEU A 721 -17.53 29.65 -5.07
C LEU A 721 -16.99 29.35 -6.47
N ASN A 722 -16.96 30.36 -7.34
CA ASN A 722 -16.56 30.23 -8.76
C ASN A 722 -15.20 29.54 -8.98
N ASN A 723 -14.28 29.65 -8.03
CA ASN A 723 -12.94 29.09 -8.07
C ASN A 723 -12.80 27.73 -7.35
N MET A 724 -13.93 27.06 -7.08
CA MET A 724 -14.05 25.68 -6.60
C MET A 724 -14.88 24.86 -7.60
N PHE A 725 -14.56 23.58 -7.76
CA PHE A 725 -15.29 22.69 -8.65
C PHE A 725 -15.26 21.25 -8.15
N PHE A 726 -16.39 20.55 -8.22
CA PHE A 726 -16.50 19.12 -7.94
C PHE A 726 -16.81 18.35 -9.22
N LYS A 727 -16.14 17.22 -9.43
CA LYS A 727 -16.36 16.31 -10.56
C LYS A 727 -16.52 14.89 -10.07
N ASP A 728 -17.64 14.26 -10.39
CA ASP A 728 -17.81 12.83 -10.16
C ASP A 728 -16.93 12.05 -11.14
N VAL A 729 -16.16 11.11 -10.61
CA VAL A 729 -15.20 10.31 -11.37
C VAL A 729 -15.37 8.83 -11.05
N TYR A 730 -15.14 7.97 -12.03
CA TYR A 730 -15.31 6.53 -11.91
C TYR A 730 -13.97 5.84 -12.15
N ILE A 731 -13.44 5.19 -11.11
CA ILE A 731 -12.17 4.46 -11.18
C ILE A 731 -12.47 3.02 -11.59
N HIS A 732 -12.08 2.66 -12.80
CA HIS A 732 -12.28 1.31 -13.34
C HIS A 732 -11.16 0.37 -12.88
N TYR A 733 -11.46 -0.93 -12.82
CA TYR A 733 -10.48 -1.99 -12.61
C TYR A 733 -10.39 -2.88 -13.85
N ASP A 734 -9.20 -2.97 -14.44
CA ASP A 734 -8.89 -3.82 -15.57
C ASP A 734 -8.68 -5.26 -15.09
N LYS A 735 -9.82 -5.94 -14.90
CA LYS A 735 -9.84 -7.33 -14.45
C LYS A 735 -9.17 -8.24 -15.46
N ASP A 736 -9.38 -8.05 -16.76
CA ASP A 736 -8.85 -8.95 -17.79
C ASP A 736 -7.32 -8.88 -17.85
N TYR A 737 -6.71 -7.68 -17.76
CA TYR A 737 -5.27 -7.55 -17.61
C TYR A 737 -4.76 -8.23 -16.34
N SER A 738 -5.45 -8.00 -15.22
CA SER A 738 -5.04 -8.53 -13.91
C SER A 738 -5.11 -10.06 -13.88
N ASP A 739 -6.22 -10.63 -14.37
CA ASP A 739 -6.44 -12.07 -14.45
C ASP A 739 -5.52 -12.73 -15.48
N TYR A 740 -5.22 -12.11 -16.63
CA TYR A 740 -4.22 -12.63 -17.57
C TYR A 740 -2.85 -12.81 -16.90
N HIS A 741 -2.38 -11.80 -16.17
CA HIS A 741 -1.09 -11.86 -15.48
C HIS A 741 -1.11 -12.76 -14.23
N TYR A 742 -2.28 -13.01 -13.63
CA TYR A 742 -2.45 -13.84 -12.44
C TYR A 742 -2.71 -15.33 -12.76
N TYR A 743 -3.52 -15.64 -13.77
CA TYR A 743 -3.98 -16.99 -14.10
C TYR A 743 -3.12 -17.75 -15.12
N HIS A 744 -2.28 -17.09 -15.92
CA HIS A 744 -1.24 -17.81 -16.70
C HIS A 744 -0.25 -18.61 -15.82
N LYS A 745 -0.29 -18.40 -14.49
CA LYS A 745 0.38 -19.21 -13.47
C LYS A 745 -0.29 -20.57 -13.23
N TYR A 746 -1.63 -20.66 -13.28
CA TYR A 746 -2.35 -21.89 -12.91
C TYR A 746 -2.12 -23.02 -13.91
N ASP A 747 -2.24 -22.78 -15.22
CA ASP A 747 -1.99 -23.82 -16.23
C ASP A 747 -0.53 -24.32 -16.20
N ASN A 748 0.45 -23.42 -16.07
CA ASN A 748 1.86 -23.78 -15.98
C ASN A 748 2.20 -24.53 -14.68
N MET A 749 1.55 -24.18 -13.55
CA MET A 749 1.80 -24.84 -12.27
C MET A 749 1.06 -26.19 -12.17
N TYR A 750 -0.14 -26.32 -12.73
CA TYR A 750 -0.80 -27.62 -12.89
C TYR A 750 0.02 -28.53 -13.82
N SER A 751 0.52 -28.02 -14.95
CA SER A 751 1.39 -28.80 -15.84
C SER A 751 2.65 -29.28 -15.11
N LYS A 752 3.37 -28.39 -14.40
CA LYS A 752 4.58 -28.78 -13.65
C LYS A 752 4.29 -29.70 -12.47
N HIS A 753 3.16 -29.56 -11.80
CA HIS A 753 2.75 -30.46 -10.72
C HIS A 753 2.40 -31.85 -11.26
N MET A 754 1.66 -31.92 -12.38
CA MET A 754 1.35 -33.17 -13.08
C MET A 754 2.60 -33.85 -13.63
N ASP A 755 3.60 -33.10 -14.12
CA ASP A 755 4.88 -33.69 -14.53
C ASP A 755 5.73 -34.15 -13.34
N TYR A 756 5.71 -33.45 -12.20
CA TYR A 756 6.38 -33.91 -10.98
C TYR A 756 5.71 -35.18 -10.41
N MET A 757 4.37 -35.29 -10.50
CA MET A 757 3.63 -36.50 -10.15
C MET A 757 3.89 -37.69 -11.09
N LYS A 758 4.28 -37.46 -12.36
CA LYS A 758 4.71 -38.55 -13.27
C LYS A 758 6.07 -39.14 -12.89
N TYR A 759 6.92 -38.39 -12.18
CA TYR A 759 8.28 -38.82 -11.80
C TYR A 759 8.36 -39.51 -10.44
N THR A 760 7.31 -39.50 -9.63
CA THR A 760 7.23 -40.23 -8.35
C THR A 760 6.26 -41.40 -8.47
N ASP A 761 6.80 -42.59 -8.77
CA ASP A 761 6.04 -43.82 -9.09
C ASP A 761 5.34 -44.48 -7.86
N GLY A 762 4.87 -43.68 -6.90
CA GLY A 762 4.44 -44.11 -5.57
C GLY A 762 3.05 -43.67 -5.09
N TYR A 763 2.34 -42.77 -5.79
CA TYR A 763 1.07 -42.18 -5.30
C TYR A 763 -0.08 -42.19 -6.32
N LYS A 764 -0.44 -43.36 -6.86
CA LYS A 764 -1.59 -43.54 -7.78
C LYS A 764 -2.98 -43.60 -7.12
N HIS A 765 -3.14 -43.15 -5.86
CA HIS A 765 -4.35 -43.42 -5.06
C HIS A 765 -5.03 -42.24 -4.32
N PHE A 766 -4.66 -40.98 -4.54
CA PHE A 766 -5.31 -39.85 -3.87
C PHE A 766 -6.18 -38.91 -4.75
N ASP A 767 -6.04 -38.94 -6.08
CA ASP A 767 -6.72 -38.00 -7.00
C ASP A 767 -8.20 -38.32 -7.33
N LYS A 768 -8.90 -39.14 -6.53
CA LYS A 768 -10.30 -39.54 -6.82
C LYS A 768 -11.37 -38.92 -5.90
N TYR A 769 -11.01 -38.04 -4.97
CA TYR A 769 -11.94 -37.58 -3.91
C TYR A 769 -12.15 -36.07 -3.78
N MET A 770 -11.63 -35.26 -4.71
CA MET A 770 -11.85 -33.82 -4.72
C MET A 770 -12.20 -33.33 -6.14
N TYR A 771 -13.48 -32.96 -6.32
CA TYR A 771 -14.03 -32.23 -7.49
C TYR A 771 -13.95 -32.91 -8.87
N LYS A 772 -14.86 -33.88 -9.10
CA LYS A 772 -15.81 -33.91 -10.24
C LYS A 772 -16.63 -35.21 -10.22
N ASP A 773 -17.87 -35.10 -10.69
CA ASP A 773 -18.79 -36.13 -11.18
C ASP A 773 -18.45 -37.59 -10.78
N PHE A 774 -19.27 -38.16 -9.87
CA PHE A 774 -19.19 -39.60 -9.58
C PHE A 774 -19.29 -40.40 -10.89
N PRO A 775 -18.31 -41.27 -11.20
CA PRO A 775 -18.35 -42.05 -12.43
C PRO A 775 -19.58 -42.96 -12.43
N ALA A 776 -20.19 -43.16 -13.60
CA ALA A 776 -21.32 -44.07 -13.74
C ALA A 776 -20.97 -45.48 -13.22
N GLY A 777 -21.78 -46.01 -12.30
CA GLY A 777 -21.50 -47.28 -11.60
C GLY A 777 -20.57 -47.15 -10.38
N TYR A 778 -20.54 -46.01 -9.68
CA TYR A 778 -19.85 -45.89 -8.39
C TYR A 778 -20.70 -46.46 -7.24
N ASP A 779 -20.36 -47.68 -6.80
CA ASP A 779 -20.91 -48.26 -5.57
C ASP A 779 -20.27 -47.64 -4.32
N PHE A 780 -21.10 -47.18 -3.38
CA PHE A 780 -20.65 -46.81 -2.03
C PHE A 780 -20.38 -48.06 -1.18
N PRO A 781 -19.50 -47.97 -0.16
CA PRO A 781 -19.33 -49.06 0.80
C PRO A 781 -20.66 -49.48 1.43
N LYS A 782 -20.75 -50.76 1.80
CA LYS A 782 -21.83 -51.22 2.68
C LYS A 782 -21.85 -50.39 3.96
N ASP A 783 -23.06 -50.07 4.42
CA ASP A 783 -23.30 -49.35 5.67
C ASP A 783 -22.75 -47.90 5.67
N TYR A 784 -22.78 -47.23 4.51
CA TYR A 784 -22.41 -45.82 4.35
C TYR A 784 -23.49 -44.87 4.91
N GLU A 785 -23.11 -44.05 5.90
CA GLU A 785 -23.90 -42.95 6.44
C GLU A 785 -23.27 -41.58 6.13
N HIS A 786 -24.11 -40.56 5.89
CA HIS A 786 -23.65 -39.17 5.87
C HIS A 786 -23.43 -38.63 7.30
N TYR A 787 -22.39 -37.81 7.47
CA TYR A 787 -22.13 -37.17 8.77
C TYR A 787 -23.24 -36.17 9.15
N LYS A 788 -23.41 -35.93 10.46
CA LYS A 788 -24.43 -35.03 10.99
C LYS A 788 -24.27 -33.60 10.43
N GLY A 789 -25.35 -33.04 9.87
CA GLY A 789 -25.33 -31.70 9.25
C GLY A 789 -24.78 -31.68 7.83
N PHE A 790 -24.81 -32.81 7.11
CA PHE A 790 -24.53 -32.85 5.68
C PHE A 790 -25.73 -32.31 4.88
N GLU A 791 -25.48 -31.27 4.07
CA GLU A 791 -26.44 -30.69 3.12
C GLU A 791 -25.90 -30.78 1.68
N TYR A 792 -26.76 -31.13 0.72
CA TYR A 792 -26.42 -31.07 -0.71
C TYR A 792 -26.46 -29.62 -1.22
N GLN A 793 -25.52 -29.25 -2.09
CA GLN A 793 -25.53 -27.93 -2.73
C GLN A 793 -26.79 -27.74 -3.60
N LYS A 794 -27.27 -26.51 -3.68
CA LYS A 794 -28.47 -26.14 -4.44
C LYS A 794 -28.26 -26.44 -5.94
N GLY A 795 -29.13 -27.27 -6.53
CA GLY A 795 -29.01 -27.74 -7.90
C GLY A 795 -28.19 -29.04 -8.06
N PHE A 796 -28.02 -29.81 -6.98
CA PHE A 796 -27.45 -31.15 -7.06
C PHE A 796 -28.40 -32.13 -7.77
N GLU A 797 -27.89 -32.83 -8.78
CA GLU A 797 -28.56 -33.92 -9.50
C GLU A 797 -27.75 -35.22 -9.33
N TYR A 798 -28.45 -36.36 -9.17
CA TYR A 798 -27.79 -37.67 -9.13
C TYR A 798 -27.40 -38.15 -10.54
N PRO A 799 -26.27 -38.88 -10.70
CA PRO A 799 -25.92 -39.51 -11.96
C PRO A 799 -27.02 -40.46 -12.47
N LYS A 800 -27.11 -40.57 -13.79
CA LYS A 800 -28.09 -41.45 -14.44
C LYS A 800 -27.76 -42.93 -14.14
N GLY A 801 -28.71 -43.66 -13.57
CA GLY A 801 -28.51 -45.04 -13.09
C GLY A 801 -27.91 -45.13 -11.69
N PHE A 802 -28.09 -44.10 -10.85
CA PHE A 802 -27.79 -44.15 -9.42
C PHE A 802 -28.79 -45.05 -8.66
N GLU A 803 -28.27 -46.01 -7.90
CA GLU A 803 -29.01 -46.85 -6.94
C GLU A 803 -28.44 -46.62 -5.54
N TYR A 804 -29.29 -46.61 -4.50
CA TYR A 804 -28.80 -46.56 -3.11
C TYR A 804 -28.29 -47.93 -2.65
N PRO A 805 -27.21 -48.00 -1.84
CA PRO A 805 -26.76 -49.23 -1.23
C PRO A 805 -27.86 -49.94 -0.44
N LYS A 806 -27.84 -51.27 -0.46
CA LYS A 806 -28.79 -52.09 0.29
C LYS A 806 -28.59 -51.90 1.81
N GLY A 807 -29.56 -51.28 2.46
CA GLY A 807 -29.49 -50.89 3.89
C GLY A 807 -29.15 -49.41 4.13
N PHE A 808 -29.18 -48.56 3.10
CA PHE A 808 -28.97 -47.12 3.24
C PHE A 808 -30.11 -46.43 4.02
N GLU A 809 -29.77 -45.64 5.03
CA GLU A 809 -30.70 -44.82 5.83
C GLU A 809 -30.26 -43.35 5.85
N HIS A 810 -31.22 -42.42 5.83
CA HIS A 810 -30.95 -41.00 6.07
C HIS A 810 -31.02 -40.67 7.57
N HIS A 811 -30.02 -39.93 8.07
CA HIS A 811 -30.05 -39.40 9.44
C HIS A 811 -31.27 -38.49 9.69
N LYS A 812 -31.71 -38.42 10.97
CA LYS A 812 -32.96 -37.75 11.42
C LYS A 812 -33.09 -36.25 11.16
N GLU A 813 -32.05 -35.60 10.66
CA GLU A 813 -31.99 -34.15 10.38
C GLU A 813 -31.67 -33.88 8.90
N PHE A 814 -31.87 -34.88 8.03
CA PHE A 814 -31.60 -34.79 6.59
C PHE A 814 -32.75 -34.11 5.83
N GLU A 815 -32.46 -33.00 5.13
CA GLU A 815 -33.37 -32.32 4.21
C GLU A 815 -32.84 -32.34 2.76
N TYR A 816 -33.74 -32.52 1.79
CA TYR A 816 -33.42 -32.35 0.37
C TYR A 816 -33.46 -30.86 -0.02
N PRO A 817 -32.51 -30.36 -0.86
CA PRO A 817 -32.53 -28.98 -1.29
C PRO A 817 -33.78 -28.65 -2.13
N LYS A 818 -34.25 -27.41 -2.03
CA LYS A 818 -35.46 -26.96 -2.74
C LYS A 818 -35.27 -27.05 -4.26
N GLY A 819 -36.15 -27.82 -4.93
CA GLY A 819 -36.07 -28.11 -6.36
C GLY A 819 -35.22 -29.34 -6.70
N PHE A 820 -35.02 -30.25 -5.75
CA PHE A 820 -34.41 -31.56 -5.98
C PHE A 820 -35.35 -32.47 -6.79
N GLU A 821 -34.81 -33.13 -7.82
CA GLU A 821 -35.50 -34.11 -8.66
C GLU A 821 -34.73 -35.45 -8.68
N TYR A 822 -35.45 -36.58 -8.66
CA TYR A 822 -34.84 -37.90 -8.86
C TYR A 822 -34.60 -38.18 -10.35
N PRO A 823 -33.45 -38.76 -10.73
CA PRO A 823 -33.16 -39.10 -12.12
C PRO A 823 -34.16 -40.14 -12.64
N LYS A 824 -34.46 -40.06 -13.94
CA LYS A 824 -35.45 -40.92 -14.60
C LYS A 824 -35.04 -42.40 -14.54
N GLY A 825 -35.91 -43.24 -13.96
CA GLY A 825 -35.65 -44.66 -13.72
C GLY A 825 -34.99 -44.95 -12.36
N PHE A 826 -35.04 -44.02 -11.41
CA PHE A 826 -34.62 -44.25 -10.03
C PHE A 826 -35.65 -45.13 -9.28
N GLU A 827 -35.17 -46.21 -8.67
CA GLU A 827 -35.94 -47.11 -7.79
C GLU A 827 -35.33 -47.09 -6.38
N TYR A 828 -36.18 -47.17 -5.34
CA TYR A 828 -35.69 -47.36 -3.97
C TYR A 828 -35.27 -48.81 -3.72
N PRO A 829 -34.18 -49.06 -2.97
CA PRO A 829 -33.77 -50.42 -2.64
C PRO A 829 -34.83 -51.11 -1.77
N LYS A 830 -35.01 -52.42 -1.99
CA LYS A 830 -36.02 -53.22 -1.30
C LYS A 830 -35.79 -53.24 0.22
N GLY A 831 -36.76 -52.69 0.97
CA GLY A 831 -36.70 -52.52 2.42
C GLY A 831 -36.21 -51.14 2.88
N PHE A 832 -36.19 -50.14 2.00
CA PHE A 832 -35.97 -48.74 2.37
C PHE A 832 -37.16 -48.16 3.16
N GLU A 833 -36.89 -47.45 4.25
CA GLU A 833 -37.88 -46.76 5.09
C GLU A 833 -37.45 -45.30 5.32
N HIS A 834 -38.40 -44.37 5.34
CA HIS A 834 -38.11 -42.98 5.75
C HIS A 834 -38.11 -42.86 7.28
N HIS A 835 -37.09 -42.21 7.83
CA HIS A 835 -37.04 -41.91 9.27
C HIS A 835 -38.25 -41.09 9.72
N LYS A 836 -38.64 -41.27 10.98
CA LYS A 836 -39.77 -40.56 11.59
C LYS A 836 -39.51 -39.05 11.64
N GLY A 837 -40.37 -38.27 10.97
CA GLY A 837 -40.24 -36.82 10.82
C GLY A 837 -39.72 -36.35 9.46
N PHE A 838 -39.43 -37.26 8.52
CA PHE A 838 -39.09 -36.89 7.14
C PHE A 838 -40.28 -36.24 6.41
N GLU A 839 -40.05 -35.06 5.81
CA GLU A 839 -40.98 -34.33 4.95
C GLU A 839 -40.35 -34.06 3.58
N TYR A 840 -41.14 -34.08 2.50
CA TYR A 840 -40.65 -33.68 1.17
C TYR A 840 -40.57 -32.15 1.04
N PRO A 841 -39.57 -31.59 0.33
CA PRO A 841 -39.47 -30.15 0.12
C PRO A 841 -40.62 -29.64 -0.74
N LYS A 842 -41.05 -28.39 -0.48
CA LYS A 842 -42.17 -27.77 -1.19
C LYS A 842 -41.87 -27.58 -2.69
N GLY A 843 -42.66 -28.25 -3.53
CA GLY A 843 -42.47 -28.29 -4.99
C GLY A 843 -41.69 -29.51 -5.49
N PHE A 844 -41.58 -30.57 -4.68
CA PHE A 844 -41.08 -31.87 -5.10
C PHE A 844 -42.12 -32.61 -5.98
N GLU A 845 -41.67 -33.22 -7.07
CA GLU A 845 -42.48 -34.01 -8.01
C GLU A 845 -41.78 -35.35 -8.31
N HIS A 846 -42.54 -36.43 -8.48
CA HIS A 846 -41.99 -37.68 -9.00
C HIS A 846 -41.95 -37.67 -10.53
N HIS A 847 -40.85 -38.17 -11.11
CA HIS A 847 -40.75 -38.31 -12.56
C HIS A 847 -41.70 -39.41 -13.09
N LYS A 848 -42.11 -39.29 -14.35
CA LYS A 848 -42.96 -40.30 -15.00
C LYS A 848 -42.25 -41.66 -15.09
N GLY A 849 -42.82 -42.66 -14.42
CA GLY A 849 -42.28 -44.03 -14.33
C GLY A 849 -41.61 -44.37 -13.00
N PHE A 850 -41.75 -43.52 -11.98
CA PHE A 850 -41.33 -43.83 -10.61
C PHE A 850 -42.31 -44.82 -9.94
N GLU A 851 -41.79 -45.91 -9.37
CA GLU A 851 -42.53 -46.94 -8.64
C GLU A 851 -41.91 -47.15 -7.24
N TYR A 852 -42.76 -47.35 -6.21
CA TYR A 852 -42.27 -47.77 -4.90
C TYR A 852 -42.05 -49.29 -4.85
N PRO A 853 -40.94 -49.77 -4.25
CA PRO A 853 -40.67 -51.21 -4.15
C PRO A 853 -41.71 -51.90 -3.27
N LYS A 854 -42.09 -53.11 -3.67
CA LYS A 854 -43.13 -53.90 -2.98
C LYS A 854 -42.75 -54.19 -1.52
N GLY A 855 -43.51 -53.61 -0.58
CA GLY A 855 -43.25 -53.65 0.86
C GLY A 855 -42.62 -52.37 1.45
N PHE A 856 -42.65 -51.26 0.73
CA PHE A 856 -42.31 -49.92 1.25
C PHE A 856 -43.39 -49.40 2.21
N GLU A 857 -43.00 -48.92 3.39
CA GLU A 857 -43.91 -48.37 4.41
C GLU A 857 -43.55 -46.91 4.75
N HIS A 858 -44.56 -46.02 4.75
CA HIS A 858 -44.42 -44.69 5.33
C HIS A 858 -44.61 -44.74 6.85
N HIS A 859 -43.79 -44.01 7.61
CA HIS A 859 -43.95 -43.93 9.05
C HIS A 859 -45.29 -43.26 9.45
N LYS A 860 -45.87 -43.71 10.57
CA LYS A 860 -47.15 -43.21 11.07
C LYS A 860 -47.08 -41.71 11.41
N GLY A 861 -47.76 -40.88 10.61
CA GLY A 861 -47.76 -39.42 10.73
C GLY A 861 -47.12 -38.67 9.55
N PHE A 862 -46.67 -39.38 8.51
CA PHE A 862 -46.18 -38.79 7.27
C PHE A 862 -47.29 -38.00 6.52
N GLU A 863 -47.00 -36.77 6.10
CA GLU A 863 -47.90 -35.91 5.32
C GLU A 863 -47.22 -35.42 4.03
N TYR A 864 -47.96 -35.38 2.91
CA TYR A 864 -47.47 -34.82 1.65
C TYR A 864 -47.57 -33.28 1.63
N PRO A 865 -46.60 -32.56 1.04
CA PRO A 865 -46.67 -31.10 0.93
C PRO A 865 -47.89 -30.61 0.16
N LYS A 866 -48.47 -29.49 0.60
CA LYS A 866 -49.63 -28.90 -0.04
C LYS A 866 -49.30 -28.41 -1.46
N GLY A 867 -49.87 -29.07 -2.47
CA GLY A 867 -49.58 -28.85 -3.90
C GLY A 867 -48.69 -29.92 -4.54
N PHE A 868 -48.49 -31.06 -3.88
CA PHE A 868 -47.88 -32.25 -4.47
C PHE A 868 -48.83 -32.92 -5.49
N GLU A 869 -48.32 -33.30 -6.66
CA GLU A 869 -49.08 -33.95 -7.74
C GLU A 869 -48.41 -35.27 -8.16
N HIS A 870 -49.20 -36.35 -8.28
CA HIS A 870 -48.78 -37.59 -8.92
C HIS A 870 -49.01 -37.53 -10.44
N TYR A 871 -48.12 -38.15 -11.23
CA TYR A 871 -48.37 -38.35 -12.66
C TYR A 871 -49.60 -39.24 -12.88
N LYS A 872 -50.37 -38.94 -13.93
CA LYS A 872 -51.67 -39.59 -14.29
C LYS A 872 -51.66 -41.12 -14.43
N ASP A 873 -50.50 -41.75 -14.50
CA ASP A 873 -50.33 -43.19 -14.76
C ASP A 873 -49.72 -43.94 -13.55
N TYR A 874 -49.79 -43.35 -12.35
CA TYR A 874 -49.19 -43.90 -11.12
C TYR A 874 -50.13 -44.90 -10.42
N GLU A 875 -49.67 -46.15 -10.23
CA GLU A 875 -50.40 -47.21 -9.52
C GLU A 875 -49.86 -47.43 -8.10
N HIS A 876 -50.74 -47.38 -7.08
CA HIS A 876 -50.40 -47.84 -5.73
C HIS A 876 -50.53 -49.37 -5.64
N HIS A 877 -49.42 -50.06 -5.36
CA HIS A 877 -49.47 -51.46 -4.95
C HIS A 877 -49.85 -51.58 -3.47
N ASP A 878 -51.14 -51.76 -3.23
CA ASP A 878 -51.76 -51.85 -1.91
C ASP A 878 -51.19 -52.96 -1.03
N SER A 879 -50.58 -52.57 0.10
CA SER A 879 -50.49 -53.43 1.28
C SER A 879 -50.55 -52.59 2.57
N ASN A 880 -51.74 -52.61 3.18
CA ASN A 880 -52.11 -52.12 4.53
C ASN A 880 -52.67 -50.66 4.59
N PRO A 881 -53.89 -50.42 5.14
CA PRO A 881 -54.60 -49.15 4.98
C PRO A 881 -54.35 -48.17 6.13
N TYR A 882 -53.49 -47.18 5.90
CA TYR A 882 -53.45 -45.97 6.73
C TYR A 882 -53.88 -44.76 5.89
N HIS A 883 -54.98 -44.11 6.32
CA HIS A 883 -55.65 -43.05 5.57
C HIS A 883 -54.73 -41.86 5.23
N TYR A 884 -54.35 -41.74 3.96
CA TYR A 884 -53.83 -40.50 3.40
C TYR A 884 -54.98 -39.49 3.25
N LYS A 885 -54.81 -38.28 3.81
CA LYS A 885 -55.72 -37.16 3.58
C LYS A 885 -55.20 -36.28 2.46
N GLU A 886 -55.55 -36.61 1.22
CA GLU A 886 -55.39 -35.65 0.12
C GLU A 886 -56.31 -34.44 0.34
N HIS A 887 -55.72 -33.29 0.63
CA HIS A 887 -56.43 -32.02 0.70
C HIS A 887 -56.46 -31.32 -0.68
N GLY A 888 -57.20 -31.91 -1.62
CA GLY A 888 -57.46 -31.34 -2.95
C GLY A 888 -58.92 -31.54 -3.38
N LYS A 889 -59.66 -30.44 -3.59
CA LYS A 889 -60.88 -30.48 -4.41
C LYS A 889 -60.46 -30.30 -5.87
N MET A 890 -61.00 -31.12 -6.76
CA MET A 890 -60.99 -30.83 -8.19
C MET A 890 -61.96 -29.68 -8.51
N TYR A 891 -61.56 -28.84 -9.48
CA TYR A 891 -62.22 -27.60 -9.96
C TYR A 891 -62.15 -26.39 -9.02
#